data_AF-A0A672YVL8-F1
#
_entry.id   AF-A0A672YVL8-F1
#
_cell.length_a   1.000
_cell.length_b   1.000
_cell.length_c   1.000
_cell.angle_alpha   90.00
_cell.angle_beta   90.00
_cell.angle_gamma   90.00
#
_symmetry.space_group_name_H-M   'P 1'
#
loop_
_entity.id
_entity.type
_entity.pdbx_description
1 polymer ?
#
loop_
_entity_poly.entity_id
_entity_poly.type
_entity_poly.pdbx_seq_one_letter_code
_entity_poly.pdbx_strand_id
1 'polypeptide(L)'
;SSEMAAVSAFLQTGAPRPYPAHYMDTAIQTYKDVCKNMALAERCTLLSAEILKSQGKYSEAATLLIKMTSEDSDLRSALLLEQAAHCFVNMRNPMLRKFAFHMILAGHRFSKAGQRRHALRCYCQAMQVYKGRGWTLAEDHINFTIGRQSFTLRQPENAVTAFRQILVNDSQQTSTQQGAFLREYLYVFKKVSIFQPEAILPELPLPCIQGSATRVYFGHERRLAEGEKQAATHVSLDQEYDQDLTAMWVHLEEQLVASANRGVIPVTFQPTQYCLNNQTDNLRLPLAVVEEPIIVEVTLRNPLKVSLELSSLSLLWRFTADGGSSSKDEANGEVVTNEESLASGARLKLLPHRTGQLNIVGVVYNLAAASSGDHSATTEGNEPSHNTGFSNHCSFFLTERRTVKDRSELLKSGKQTGLDMVVTGRQDLKIQGPRLNQTKEDKMLVRHGSDQRLNPIITPPMPLMEVFFLKFPTALLCGEIRKAYIEFCNVSAVALCGLRVASTHPSFFTFGSQVTTPVSPNSAENCSAYKTLAKPPGSQTGSGAAEILVSAEDFSQAPGVIEIPISGGTLQPGGSTQLPLWLRGPDQEGVHEINFLFYYENTEKGGKISHRVLRHTVFICASRSLSVQASACHSSVPQHHPSDQGSSDGALVFVDVENINTSEAGVQEFHIIQVSSSSRHWRLHKFINPSKDKDCKLTSRERAKLCFRAIRCKLHQGTGSTITSLPLLFTQIISSSTPCGDFFFRCCQTSESQQVAPSKVSSYGKSQPPVCAENRTSDISSILKKCNELDLNIIVIWKAYVVEDNKQLILEGQLHVALQTVGKEASSLTPRKEAQEMVLLKFKSEVPPPVVPPSAELSQLIKTSLQYPESYSHAFVQDSLCVVPVTLTLTNCSLAQADVIIDLRHKSTNPDSLEVYSPFTWVGQTQYKLQLKAQEVLCLTLRACFLQAGVYNLNTPRVFAKPVDQGNLCETRQQTSCPALMIITNA
;
A
#
# COMPACT_ATOMS: atom_id res chain seq x y z
N SER A 1 42.50 -72.87 -47.38
CA SER A 1 43.40 -73.50 -46.40
C SER A 1 43.44 -72.72 -45.08
N SER A 2 43.63 -71.39 -45.11
CA SER A 2 43.76 -70.56 -43.89
C SER A 2 42.54 -70.59 -42.95
N GLU A 3 41.30 -70.55 -43.47
CA GLU A 3 40.07 -70.67 -42.65
C GLU A 3 40.03 -72.01 -41.89
N MET A 4 40.20 -73.13 -42.61
CA MET A 4 40.21 -74.46 -42.01
C MET A 4 41.32 -74.61 -40.97
N ALA A 5 42.52 -74.09 -41.25
CA ALA A 5 43.63 -74.14 -40.30
C ALA A 5 43.30 -73.39 -38.99
N ALA A 6 42.66 -72.22 -39.08
CA ALA A 6 42.27 -71.42 -37.91
C ALA A 6 41.17 -72.09 -37.09
N VAL A 7 40.14 -72.63 -37.75
CA VAL A 7 39.00 -73.30 -37.08
C VAL A 7 39.43 -74.63 -36.46
N SER A 8 40.24 -75.44 -37.16
CA SER A 8 40.76 -76.69 -36.61
C SER A 8 41.65 -76.45 -35.38
N ALA A 9 42.48 -75.40 -35.40
CA ALA A 9 43.28 -75.02 -34.24
C ALA A 9 42.43 -74.60 -33.03
N PHE A 10 41.25 -74.00 -33.25
CA PHE A 10 40.31 -73.65 -32.18
C PHE A 10 39.58 -74.87 -31.61
N LEU A 11 39.12 -75.79 -32.46
CA LEU A 11 38.37 -76.99 -32.03
C LEU A 11 39.25 -78.05 -31.35
N GLN A 12 40.57 -77.98 -31.52
CA GLN A 12 41.51 -78.91 -30.89
C GLN A 12 41.60 -78.64 -29.37
N THR A 13 40.86 -79.41 -28.58
CA THR A 13 40.88 -79.37 -27.12
C THR A 13 42.28 -79.62 -26.59
N GLY A 14 42.87 -78.65 -25.87
CA GLY A 14 44.20 -78.75 -25.28
C GLY A 14 45.37 -78.33 -26.18
N ALA A 15 45.11 -77.66 -27.31
CA ALA A 15 46.17 -77.18 -28.20
C ALA A 15 47.10 -76.13 -27.52
N PRO A 16 48.44 -76.21 -27.73
CA PRO A 16 49.41 -75.30 -27.12
C PRO A 16 49.45 -73.90 -27.75
N ARG A 17 48.78 -73.70 -28.90
CA ARG A 17 48.79 -72.42 -29.63
C ARG A 17 47.40 -71.76 -29.57
N PRO A 18 47.33 -70.45 -29.25
CA PRO A 18 46.06 -69.72 -29.26
C PRO A 18 45.48 -69.65 -30.68
N TYR A 19 44.16 -69.47 -30.77
CA TYR A 19 43.43 -69.26 -32.02
C TYR A 19 44.16 -68.23 -32.92
N PRO A 20 44.61 -68.63 -34.14
CA PRO A 20 45.40 -67.76 -35.00
C PRO A 20 44.49 -66.80 -35.78
N ALA A 21 44.07 -65.71 -35.13
CA ALA A 21 43.15 -64.73 -35.73
C ALA A 21 43.60 -64.20 -37.10
N HIS A 22 44.90 -63.98 -37.29
CA HIS A 22 45.51 -63.53 -38.55
C HIS A 22 45.27 -64.48 -39.74
N TYR A 23 45.15 -65.80 -39.51
CA TYR A 23 44.80 -66.76 -40.57
C TYR A 23 43.35 -66.56 -41.03
N MET A 24 42.47 -66.22 -40.10
CA MET A 24 41.08 -65.92 -40.40
C MET A 24 40.95 -64.57 -41.10
N ASP A 25 41.69 -63.55 -40.67
CA ASP A 25 41.73 -62.24 -41.34
C ASP A 25 42.22 -62.37 -42.78
N THR A 26 43.27 -63.17 -43.01
CA THR A 26 43.79 -63.46 -44.35
C THR A 26 42.74 -64.18 -45.21
N ALA A 27 42.00 -65.13 -44.63
CA ALA A 27 40.92 -65.83 -45.32
C ALA A 27 39.78 -64.86 -45.70
N ILE A 28 39.32 -64.03 -44.76
CA ILE A 28 38.30 -63.01 -44.98
C ILE A 28 38.72 -62.07 -46.11
N GLN A 29 39.96 -61.56 -46.08
CA GLN A 29 40.47 -60.64 -47.10
C GLN A 29 40.57 -61.32 -48.47
N THR A 30 41.02 -62.57 -48.52
CA THR A 30 41.11 -63.34 -49.77
C THR A 30 39.73 -63.55 -50.38
N TYR A 31 38.73 -63.94 -49.57
CA TYR A 31 37.36 -64.11 -50.06
C TYR A 31 36.74 -62.80 -50.55
N LYS A 32 37.01 -61.69 -49.83
CA LYS A 32 36.49 -60.37 -50.14
C LYS A 32 37.11 -59.76 -51.39
N ASP A 33 38.44 -59.67 -51.43
CA ASP A 33 39.15 -58.87 -52.44
C ASP A 33 39.58 -59.71 -53.65
N VAL A 34 40.09 -60.92 -53.41
CA VAL A 34 40.66 -61.78 -54.47
C VAL A 34 39.55 -62.58 -55.14
N CYS A 35 38.75 -63.31 -54.35
CA CYS A 35 37.67 -64.14 -54.87
C CYS A 35 36.41 -63.34 -55.21
N LYS A 36 36.28 -62.10 -54.71
CA LYS A 36 35.09 -61.24 -54.85
C LYS A 36 33.79 -61.94 -54.44
N ASN A 37 33.88 -62.89 -53.50
CA ASN A 37 32.74 -63.65 -53.02
C ASN A 37 32.40 -63.22 -51.59
N MET A 38 31.50 -62.24 -51.51
CA MET A 38 31.09 -61.65 -50.23
C MET A 38 30.40 -62.66 -49.31
N ALA A 39 29.62 -63.61 -49.82
CA ALA A 39 28.93 -64.59 -48.99
C ALA A 39 29.92 -65.49 -48.22
N LEU A 40 31.03 -65.88 -48.87
CA LEU A 40 32.09 -66.64 -48.22
C LEU A 40 32.87 -65.79 -47.20
N ALA A 41 33.17 -64.53 -47.54
CA ALA A 41 33.81 -63.60 -46.62
C ALA A 41 32.95 -63.35 -45.36
N GLU A 42 31.64 -63.21 -45.53
CA GLU A 42 30.66 -63.08 -44.43
C GLU A 42 30.60 -64.31 -43.55
N ARG A 43 30.47 -65.51 -44.14
CA ARG A 43 30.46 -66.77 -43.40
C ARG A 43 31.72 -66.90 -42.55
N CYS A 44 32.88 -66.62 -43.15
CA CYS A 44 34.17 -66.64 -42.48
C CYS A 44 34.24 -65.60 -41.34
N THR A 45 33.71 -64.39 -41.56
CA THR A 45 33.68 -63.34 -40.53
C THR A 45 32.76 -63.69 -39.37
N LEU A 46 31.55 -64.20 -39.62
CA LEU A 46 30.62 -64.61 -38.57
C LEU A 46 31.21 -65.74 -37.72
N LEU A 47 31.85 -66.72 -38.36
CA LEU A 47 32.54 -67.80 -37.66
C LEU A 47 33.69 -67.28 -36.79
N SER A 48 34.52 -66.38 -37.32
CA SER A 48 35.59 -65.72 -36.56
C SER A 48 35.05 -64.93 -35.37
N ALA A 49 33.95 -64.19 -35.57
CA ALA A 49 33.34 -63.38 -34.54
C ALA A 49 32.79 -64.23 -33.38
N GLU A 50 32.14 -65.37 -33.66
CA GLU A 50 31.65 -66.27 -32.60
C GLU A 50 32.80 -66.93 -31.82
N ILE A 51 33.88 -67.33 -32.49
CA ILE A 51 35.09 -67.84 -31.83
C ILE A 51 35.67 -66.79 -30.87
N LEU A 52 35.80 -65.54 -31.33
CA LEU A 52 36.31 -64.44 -30.51
C LEU A 52 35.37 -64.11 -29.34
N LYS A 53 34.05 -64.14 -29.54
CA LYS A 53 33.05 -63.99 -28.46
C LYS A 53 33.19 -65.09 -27.41
N SER A 54 33.37 -66.36 -27.80
CA SER A 54 33.56 -67.46 -26.85
C SER A 54 34.84 -67.33 -26.01
N GLN A 55 35.85 -66.60 -26.52
CA GLN A 55 37.08 -66.27 -25.80
C GLN A 55 36.97 -64.99 -24.96
N GLY A 56 35.80 -64.33 -24.92
CA GLY A 56 35.59 -63.04 -24.24
C GLY A 56 36.19 -61.84 -24.97
N LYS A 57 36.70 -62.00 -26.20
CA LYS A 57 37.33 -60.94 -27.01
C LYS A 57 36.31 -60.13 -27.82
N TYR A 58 35.33 -59.55 -27.13
CA TYR A 58 34.23 -58.81 -27.77
C TYR A 58 34.68 -57.59 -28.60
N SER A 59 35.81 -56.95 -28.26
CA SER A 59 36.31 -55.78 -29.01
C SER A 59 36.83 -56.14 -30.40
N GLU A 60 37.56 -57.26 -30.49
CA GLU A 60 38.06 -57.78 -31.76
C GLU A 60 36.88 -58.26 -32.63
N ALA A 61 35.93 -58.97 -32.03
CA ALA A 61 34.71 -59.42 -32.71
C ALA A 61 33.88 -58.25 -33.28
N ALA A 62 33.64 -57.19 -32.50
CA ALA A 62 32.92 -56.00 -32.97
C ALA A 62 33.63 -55.34 -34.16
N THR A 63 34.96 -55.23 -34.10
CA THR A 63 35.77 -54.61 -35.15
C THR A 63 35.69 -55.39 -36.47
N LEU A 64 35.72 -56.72 -36.42
CA LEU A 64 35.55 -57.57 -37.60
C LEU A 64 34.16 -57.41 -38.24
N LEU A 65 33.11 -57.41 -37.42
CA LEU A 65 31.73 -57.24 -37.90
C LEU A 65 31.53 -55.88 -38.58
N ILE A 66 32.06 -54.80 -37.99
CA ILE A 66 31.97 -53.43 -38.56
C ILE A 66 32.74 -53.34 -39.89
N LYS A 67 33.93 -53.94 -39.99
CA LYS A 67 34.75 -53.94 -41.22
C LYS A 67 34.07 -54.63 -42.42
N MET A 68 33.12 -55.51 -42.16
CA MET A 68 32.34 -56.21 -43.19
C MET A 68 31.08 -55.46 -43.64
N THR A 69 30.79 -54.29 -43.06
CA THR A 69 29.70 -53.44 -43.53
C THR A 69 30.06 -52.76 -44.86
N SER A 70 29.10 -52.68 -45.79
CA SER A 70 29.22 -51.94 -47.05
C SER A 70 27.87 -51.36 -47.49
N GLU A 71 27.87 -50.57 -48.56
CA GLU A 71 26.65 -49.98 -49.13
C GLU A 71 25.91 -50.91 -50.10
N ASP A 72 26.54 -52.02 -50.52
CA ASP A 72 25.97 -52.96 -51.50
C ASP A 72 24.77 -53.73 -50.95
N SER A 73 24.68 -53.90 -49.63
CA SER A 73 23.58 -54.58 -48.96
C SER A 73 23.29 -53.95 -47.60
N ASP A 74 22.27 -53.09 -47.57
CA ASP A 74 21.84 -52.42 -46.35
C ASP A 74 21.38 -53.42 -45.27
N LEU A 75 20.68 -54.50 -45.65
CA LEU A 75 20.19 -55.50 -44.70
C LEU A 75 21.34 -56.24 -44.00
N ARG A 76 22.34 -56.68 -44.78
CA ARG A 76 23.54 -57.33 -44.24
C ARG A 76 24.27 -56.40 -43.28
N SER A 77 24.54 -55.17 -43.74
CA SER A 77 25.25 -54.18 -42.93
C SER A 77 24.50 -53.87 -41.63
N ALA A 78 23.16 -53.81 -41.67
CA ALA A 78 22.34 -53.61 -40.47
C ALA A 78 22.49 -54.75 -39.44
N LEU A 79 22.43 -56.01 -39.89
CA LEU A 79 22.61 -57.18 -39.02
C LEU A 79 24.00 -57.21 -38.38
N LEU A 80 25.05 -56.94 -39.17
CA LEU A 80 26.43 -56.91 -38.67
C LEU A 80 26.64 -55.79 -37.66
N LEU A 81 26.07 -54.60 -37.89
CA LEU A 81 26.14 -53.46 -36.97
C LEU A 81 25.39 -53.73 -35.67
N GLU A 82 24.22 -54.36 -35.72
CA GLU A 82 23.46 -54.74 -34.52
C GLU A 82 24.24 -55.78 -33.70
N GLN A 83 24.82 -56.79 -34.34
CA GLN A 83 25.67 -57.77 -33.66
C GLN A 83 26.94 -57.14 -33.07
N ALA A 84 27.55 -56.19 -33.77
CA ALA A 84 28.68 -55.42 -33.26
C ALA A 84 28.27 -54.56 -32.05
N ALA A 85 27.06 -54.00 -32.06
CA ALA A 85 26.51 -53.27 -30.93
C ALA A 85 26.41 -54.16 -29.69
N HIS A 86 25.84 -55.36 -29.81
CA HIS A 86 25.73 -56.31 -28.71
C HIS A 86 27.09 -56.73 -28.13
N CYS A 87 28.14 -56.82 -28.96
CA CYS A 87 29.50 -57.01 -28.47
C CYS A 87 29.93 -55.90 -27.51
N PHE A 88 29.61 -54.62 -27.78
CA PHE A 88 29.97 -53.50 -26.89
C PHE A 88 29.28 -53.54 -25.52
N VAL A 89 28.07 -54.11 -25.43
CA VAL A 89 27.37 -54.29 -24.14
C VAL A 89 27.94 -55.45 -23.34
N ASN A 90 28.37 -56.52 -24.02
CA ASN A 90 28.90 -57.73 -23.38
C ASN A 90 30.39 -57.64 -23.02
N MET A 91 31.05 -56.51 -23.28
CA MET A 91 32.42 -56.27 -22.81
C MET A 91 32.51 -56.28 -21.29
N ARG A 92 33.67 -56.66 -20.75
CA ARG A 92 33.97 -56.60 -19.30
C ARG A 92 33.64 -55.23 -18.68
N ASN A 93 33.89 -54.16 -19.43
CA ASN A 93 33.41 -52.80 -19.14
C ASN A 93 32.43 -52.40 -20.25
N PRO A 94 31.10 -52.45 -20.01
CA PRO A 94 30.11 -52.15 -21.05
C PRO A 94 30.26 -50.76 -21.65
N MET A 95 30.42 -50.68 -22.97
CA MET A 95 30.57 -49.43 -23.71
C MET A 95 29.23 -48.94 -24.25
N LEU A 96 28.32 -48.50 -23.36
CA LEU A 96 26.93 -48.19 -23.69
C LEU A 96 26.74 -47.13 -24.78
N ARG A 97 27.63 -46.13 -24.88
CA ARG A 97 27.58 -45.12 -25.96
C ARG A 97 27.94 -45.72 -27.32
N LYS A 98 28.95 -46.61 -27.37
CA LYS A 98 29.30 -47.32 -28.61
C LYS A 98 28.18 -48.26 -29.01
N PHE A 99 27.57 -48.95 -28.06
CA PHE A 99 26.36 -49.73 -28.32
C PHE A 99 25.27 -48.87 -28.95
N ALA A 100 24.83 -47.79 -28.29
CA ALA A 100 23.74 -46.95 -28.79
C ALA A 100 24.04 -46.33 -30.16
N PHE A 101 25.28 -45.90 -30.40
CA PHE A 101 25.71 -45.38 -31.70
C PHE A 101 25.59 -46.42 -32.82
N HIS A 102 26.07 -47.65 -32.60
CA HIS A 102 25.96 -48.72 -33.60
C HIS A 102 24.53 -49.23 -33.76
N MET A 103 23.70 -49.19 -32.71
CA MET A 103 22.27 -49.45 -32.82
C MET A 103 21.56 -48.41 -33.70
N ILE A 104 21.91 -47.12 -33.59
CA ILE A 104 21.36 -46.06 -34.47
C ILE A 104 21.77 -46.29 -35.93
N LEU A 105 23.03 -46.64 -36.18
CA LEU A 105 23.51 -46.96 -37.54
C LEU A 105 22.83 -48.20 -38.11
N ALA A 106 22.67 -49.26 -37.31
CA ALA A 106 21.92 -50.46 -37.67
C ALA A 106 20.47 -50.10 -38.00
N GLY A 107 19.82 -49.28 -37.18
CA GLY A 107 18.45 -48.81 -37.39
C GLY A 107 18.28 -48.04 -38.70
N HIS A 108 19.22 -47.18 -39.05
CA HIS A 108 19.24 -46.46 -40.34
C HIS A 108 19.33 -47.41 -41.53
N ARG A 109 20.26 -48.38 -41.47
CA ARG A 109 20.43 -49.40 -42.52
C ARG A 109 19.22 -50.32 -42.63
N PHE A 110 18.62 -50.75 -41.52
CA PHE A 110 17.35 -51.49 -41.53
C PHE A 110 16.22 -50.70 -42.18
N SER A 111 16.16 -49.39 -41.94
CA SER A 111 15.16 -48.50 -42.54
C SER A 111 15.31 -48.43 -44.06
N LYS A 112 16.55 -48.26 -44.55
CA LYS A 112 16.86 -48.31 -46.00
C LYS A 112 16.51 -49.66 -46.64
N ALA A 113 16.75 -50.76 -45.93
CA ALA A 113 16.37 -52.10 -46.36
C ALA A 113 14.86 -52.41 -46.26
N GLY A 114 14.02 -51.42 -45.89
CA GLY A 114 12.56 -51.59 -45.72
C GLY A 114 12.13 -52.33 -44.44
N GLN A 115 13.07 -52.74 -43.59
CA GLN A 115 12.85 -53.49 -42.34
C GLN A 115 12.49 -52.56 -41.17
N ARG A 116 11.35 -51.87 -41.28
CA ARG A 116 10.93 -50.81 -40.34
C ARG A 116 10.75 -51.28 -38.89
N ARG A 117 10.28 -52.52 -38.66
CA ARG A 117 10.13 -53.08 -37.31
C ARG A 117 11.49 -53.23 -36.60
N HIS A 118 12.48 -53.72 -37.32
CA HIS A 118 13.85 -53.85 -36.83
C HIS A 118 14.47 -52.47 -36.60
N ALA A 119 14.27 -51.54 -37.54
CA ALA A 119 14.70 -50.15 -37.38
C ALA A 119 14.15 -49.51 -36.09
N LEU A 120 12.83 -49.61 -35.87
CA LEU A 120 12.18 -49.09 -34.66
C LEU A 120 12.76 -49.72 -33.39
N ARG A 121 12.93 -51.05 -33.36
CA ARG A 121 13.56 -51.76 -32.23
C ARG A 121 14.94 -51.18 -31.91
N CYS A 122 15.79 -51.01 -32.93
CA CYS A 122 17.14 -50.50 -32.75
C CYS A 122 17.15 -49.07 -32.18
N TYR A 123 16.29 -48.18 -32.68
CA TYR A 123 16.16 -46.81 -32.15
C TYR A 123 15.61 -46.80 -30.72
N CYS A 124 14.62 -47.64 -30.39
CA CYS A 124 14.11 -47.76 -29.03
C CYS A 124 15.18 -48.24 -28.04
N GLN A 125 16.03 -49.20 -28.43
CA GLN A 125 17.15 -49.66 -27.61
C GLN A 125 18.21 -48.55 -27.44
N ALA A 126 18.50 -47.77 -28.48
CA ALA A 126 19.41 -46.63 -28.38
C ALA A 126 18.86 -45.52 -27.46
N MET A 127 17.54 -45.26 -27.49
CA MET A 127 16.88 -44.26 -26.64
C MET A 127 17.06 -44.55 -25.15
N GLN A 128 17.10 -45.82 -24.73
CA GLN A 128 17.34 -46.20 -23.32
C GLN A 128 18.70 -45.70 -22.79
N VAL A 129 19.68 -45.50 -23.68
CA VAL A 129 21.00 -44.99 -23.30
C VAL A 129 21.02 -43.46 -23.24
N TYR A 130 20.33 -42.78 -24.16
CA TYR A 130 20.39 -41.31 -24.23
C TYR A 130 19.37 -40.62 -23.33
N LYS A 131 18.18 -41.20 -23.13
CA LYS A 131 17.06 -40.60 -22.40
C LYS A 131 17.48 -40.03 -21.03
N GLY A 132 17.25 -38.74 -20.83
CA GLY A 132 17.44 -38.06 -19.55
C GLY A 132 18.90 -37.82 -19.18
N ARG A 133 19.84 -37.94 -20.14
CA ARG A 133 21.27 -37.72 -19.91
C ARG A 133 21.79 -36.39 -20.46
N GLY A 134 20.90 -35.52 -20.94
CA GLY A 134 21.23 -34.17 -21.42
C GLY A 134 21.76 -34.09 -22.86
N TRP A 135 21.71 -35.18 -23.63
CA TRP A 135 22.14 -35.21 -25.03
C TRP A 135 21.00 -34.84 -25.98
N THR A 136 20.45 -33.63 -25.82
CA THR A 136 19.20 -33.19 -26.45
C THR A 136 19.19 -33.37 -27.97
N LEU A 137 20.27 -33.05 -28.68
CA LEU A 137 20.35 -33.24 -30.14
C LEU A 137 20.20 -34.71 -30.57
N ALA A 138 20.80 -35.63 -29.82
CA ALA A 138 20.67 -37.06 -30.09
C ALA A 138 19.28 -37.59 -29.72
N GLU A 139 18.75 -37.15 -28.58
CA GLU A 139 17.38 -37.48 -28.15
C GLU A 139 16.34 -37.00 -29.17
N ASP A 140 16.46 -35.77 -29.66
CA ASP A 140 15.57 -35.19 -30.69
C ASP A 140 15.60 -36.03 -31.98
N HIS A 141 16.80 -36.35 -32.48
CA HIS A 141 16.95 -37.16 -33.68
C HIS A 141 16.32 -38.55 -33.52
N ILE A 142 16.59 -39.22 -32.39
CA ILE A 142 16.07 -40.56 -32.14
C ILE A 142 14.54 -40.52 -31.95
N ASN A 143 14.00 -39.60 -31.15
CA ASN A 143 12.55 -39.44 -30.96
C ASN A 143 11.84 -39.09 -32.28
N PHE A 144 12.42 -38.21 -33.10
CA PHE A 144 11.87 -37.87 -34.40
C PHE A 144 11.80 -39.10 -35.32
N THR A 145 12.86 -39.91 -35.31
CA THR A 145 12.91 -41.13 -36.12
C THR A 145 11.95 -42.19 -35.60
N ILE A 146 11.88 -42.40 -34.28
CA ILE A 146 10.90 -43.30 -33.64
C ILE A 146 9.47 -42.87 -34.02
N GLY A 147 9.18 -41.57 -33.97
CA GLY A 147 7.88 -41.01 -34.35
C GLY A 147 7.48 -41.37 -35.78
N ARG A 148 8.36 -41.11 -36.75
CA ARG A 148 8.12 -41.41 -38.17
C ARG A 148 7.98 -42.90 -38.46
N GLN A 149 8.83 -43.74 -37.86
CA GLN A 149 8.77 -45.20 -38.05
C GLN A 149 7.50 -45.78 -37.42
N SER A 150 7.14 -45.34 -36.21
CA SER A 150 5.94 -45.80 -35.50
C SER A 150 4.67 -45.44 -36.27
N PHE A 151 4.59 -44.22 -36.80
CA PHE A 151 3.46 -43.80 -37.62
C PHE A 151 3.31 -44.65 -38.88
N THR A 152 4.42 -44.92 -39.58
CA THR A 152 4.43 -45.77 -40.79
C THR A 152 4.02 -47.22 -40.48
N LEU A 153 4.35 -47.72 -39.28
CA LEU A 153 3.97 -49.05 -38.79
C LEU A 153 2.53 -49.11 -38.24
N ARG A 154 1.72 -48.07 -38.43
CA ARG A 154 0.35 -47.94 -37.90
C ARG A 154 0.27 -48.03 -36.37
N GLN A 155 1.29 -47.50 -35.69
CA GLN A 155 1.32 -47.32 -34.23
C GLN A 155 1.27 -45.81 -33.90
N PRO A 156 0.11 -45.16 -34.10
CA PRO A 156 0.00 -43.71 -33.98
C PRO A 156 0.24 -43.19 -32.55
N GLU A 157 -0.16 -43.92 -31.50
CA GLU A 157 0.07 -43.48 -30.12
C GLU A 157 1.55 -43.43 -29.74
N ASN A 158 2.33 -44.42 -30.17
CA ASN A 158 3.79 -44.43 -30.03
C ASN A 158 4.44 -43.27 -30.81
N ALA A 159 3.84 -42.87 -31.94
CA ALA A 159 4.32 -41.73 -32.71
C ALA A 159 4.05 -40.40 -32.00
N VAL A 160 2.82 -40.20 -31.52
CA VAL A 160 2.43 -38.98 -30.76
C VAL A 160 3.30 -38.82 -29.52
N THR A 161 3.51 -39.89 -28.75
CA THR A 161 4.33 -39.84 -27.53
C THR A 161 5.79 -39.48 -27.85
N ALA A 162 6.38 -40.05 -28.89
CA ALA A 162 7.74 -39.72 -29.31
C ALA A 162 7.87 -38.25 -29.75
N PHE A 163 6.95 -37.75 -30.60
CA PHE A 163 6.97 -36.35 -31.03
C PHE A 163 6.68 -35.38 -29.87
N ARG A 164 5.79 -35.74 -28.92
CA ARG A 164 5.51 -34.92 -27.72
C ARG A 164 6.78 -34.66 -26.91
N GLN A 165 7.65 -35.66 -26.74
CA GLN A 165 8.91 -35.51 -25.97
C GLN A 165 9.85 -34.47 -26.59
N ILE A 166 9.87 -34.34 -27.92
CA ILE A 166 10.71 -33.36 -28.63
C ILE A 166 10.22 -31.93 -28.38
N LEU A 167 8.90 -31.74 -28.26
CA LEU A 167 8.28 -30.43 -28.07
C LEU A 167 8.31 -29.95 -26.62
N VAL A 168 8.31 -30.88 -25.66
CA VAL A 168 8.33 -30.57 -24.22
C VAL A 168 9.73 -30.23 -23.72
N ASN A 169 10.76 -30.88 -24.28
CA ASN A 169 12.14 -30.62 -23.92
C ASN A 169 12.67 -29.34 -24.60
N ASP A 170 13.56 -28.59 -23.94
CA ASP A 170 14.22 -27.43 -24.53
C ASP A 170 15.22 -27.88 -25.62
N SER A 171 14.71 -28.13 -26.82
CA SER A 171 15.47 -28.57 -27.99
C SER A 171 16.50 -27.52 -28.40
N GLN A 172 17.74 -27.95 -28.65
CA GLN A 172 18.83 -27.09 -29.14
C GLN A 172 18.89 -27.00 -30.66
N GLN A 173 17.93 -27.62 -31.38
CA GLN A 173 17.89 -27.62 -32.84
C GLN A 173 17.63 -26.23 -33.44
N THR A 174 17.80 -26.12 -34.75
CA THR A 174 17.48 -24.91 -35.52
C THR A 174 15.97 -24.67 -35.57
N SER A 175 15.56 -23.42 -35.76
CA SER A 175 14.13 -23.05 -35.89
C SER A 175 13.43 -23.83 -37.02
N THR A 176 14.09 -24.00 -38.16
CA THR A 176 13.57 -24.80 -39.29
C THR A 176 13.26 -26.24 -38.88
N GLN A 177 14.16 -26.87 -38.12
CA GLN A 177 14.01 -28.25 -37.67
C GLN A 177 12.92 -28.38 -36.59
N GLN A 178 12.86 -27.44 -35.65
CA GLN A 178 11.78 -27.38 -34.65
C GLN A 178 10.41 -27.16 -35.30
N GLY A 179 10.33 -26.32 -36.35
CA GLY A 179 9.12 -26.15 -37.14
C GLY A 179 8.70 -27.43 -37.86
N ALA A 180 9.65 -28.22 -38.35
CA ALA A 180 9.36 -29.54 -38.91
C ALA A 180 8.82 -30.52 -37.86
N PHE A 181 9.39 -30.53 -36.64
CA PHE A 181 8.87 -31.34 -35.53
C PHE A 181 7.43 -30.98 -35.18
N LEU A 182 7.12 -29.68 -35.09
CA LEU A 182 5.76 -29.20 -34.80
C LEU A 182 4.77 -29.62 -35.89
N ARG A 183 5.11 -29.44 -37.17
CA ARG A 183 4.23 -29.82 -38.28
C ARG A 183 3.95 -31.32 -38.31
N GLU A 184 4.97 -32.16 -38.13
CA GLU A 184 4.81 -33.62 -38.07
C GLU A 184 3.96 -34.04 -36.86
N TYR A 185 4.17 -33.43 -35.70
CA TYR A 185 3.33 -33.66 -34.53
C TYR A 185 1.87 -33.33 -34.80
N LEU A 186 1.57 -32.12 -35.32
CA LEU A 186 0.21 -31.68 -35.63
C LEU A 186 -0.45 -32.60 -36.67
N TYR A 187 0.31 -33.06 -37.67
CA TYR A 187 -0.17 -34.01 -38.69
C TYR A 187 -0.60 -35.34 -38.08
N VAL A 188 0.31 -35.95 -37.33
CA VAL A 188 0.09 -37.26 -36.70
C VAL A 188 -1.06 -37.16 -35.71
N PHE A 189 -1.06 -36.12 -34.88
CA PHE A 189 -2.08 -35.89 -33.87
C PHE A 189 -3.47 -35.68 -34.47
N LYS A 190 -3.60 -34.88 -35.55
CA LYS A 190 -4.86 -34.73 -36.30
C LYS A 190 -5.38 -36.07 -36.81
N LYS A 191 -4.48 -36.94 -37.31
CA LYS A 191 -4.85 -38.28 -37.78
C LYS A 191 -5.28 -39.23 -36.65
N VAL A 192 -4.71 -39.11 -35.45
CA VAL A 192 -5.14 -39.90 -34.29
C VAL A 192 -6.49 -39.43 -33.76
N SER A 193 -6.66 -38.11 -33.67
CA SER A 193 -7.83 -37.47 -33.04
C SER A 193 -9.13 -37.73 -33.79
N ILE A 194 -9.09 -38.00 -35.10
CA ILE A 194 -10.27 -38.39 -35.91
C ILE A 194 -10.92 -39.69 -35.39
N PHE A 195 -10.18 -40.55 -34.70
CA PHE A 195 -10.67 -41.85 -34.22
C PHE A 195 -11.07 -41.83 -32.73
N GLN A 196 -10.96 -40.69 -32.04
CA GLN A 196 -11.39 -40.56 -30.64
C GLN A 196 -12.82 -39.97 -30.57
N PRO A 197 -13.65 -40.42 -29.62
CA PRO A 197 -14.96 -39.82 -29.39
C PRO A 197 -14.80 -38.34 -28.98
N GLU A 198 -15.62 -37.46 -29.54
CA GLU A 198 -15.58 -35.99 -29.33
C GLU A 198 -15.65 -35.55 -27.85
N ALA A 199 -16.05 -36.45 -26.95
CA ALA A 199 -16.29 -36.15 -25.53
C ALA A 199 -15.03 -35.84 -24.70
N ILE A 200 -13.81 -36.18 -25.15
CA ILE A 200 -12.59 -35.95 -24.36
C ILE A 200 -11.55 -35.17 -25.19
N LEU A 201 -11.38 -33.89 -24.87
CA LEU A 201 -10.34 -33.06 -25.46
C LEU A 201 -8.93 -33.53 -25.00
N PRO A 202 -7.99 -33.76 -25.93
CA PRO A 202 -6.66 -34.27 -25.62
C PRO A 202 -5.71 -33.18 -25.09
N GLU A 203 -4.72 -33.57 -24.28
CA GLU A 203 -3.77 -32.64 -23.65
C GLU A 203 -2.61 -32.27 -24.60
N LEU A 204 -2.54 -31.02 -25.04
CA LEU A 204 -1.49 -30.52 -25.92
C LEU A 204 -0.22 -30.15 -25.11
N PRO A 205 0.99 -30.40 -25.66
CA PRO A 205 2.25 -30.07 -24.99
C PRO A 205 2.62 -28.58 -25.06
N LEU A 206 2.01 -27.82 -25.97
CA LEU A 206 2.37 -26.44 -26.31
C LEU A 206 1.12 -25.57 -26.46
N PRO A 207 1.13 -24.31 -26.01
CA PRO A 207 2.20 -23.66 -25.24
C PRO A 207 2.38 -24.27 -23.84
N CYS A 208 3.43 -23.91 -23.12
CA CYS A 208 3.58 -24.28 -21.72
C CYS A 208 2.93 -23.22 -20.83
N ILE A 209 1.96 -23.60 -20.00
CA ILE A 209 1.37 -22.69 -19.03
C ILE A 209 2.25 -22.59 -17.79
N GLN A 210 2.59 -21.37 -17.41
CA GLN A 210 3.25 -21.10 -16.13
C GLN A 210 2.19 -20.95 -15.02
N GLY A 211 1.79 -22.08 -14.42
CA GLY A 211 0.71 -22.13 -13.42
C GLY A 211 0.93 -21.21 -12.21
N SER A 212 2.17 -21.06 -11.73
CA SER A 212 2.46 -20.18 -10.58
C SER A 212 2.28 -18.69 -10.87
N ALA A 213 2.39 -18.27 -12.14
CA ALA A 213 2.16 -16.89 -12.56
C ALA A 213 0.69 -16.58 -12.86
N THR A 214 -0.20 -17.59 -12.79
CA THR A 214 -1.63 -17.41 -13.08
C THR A 214 -2.29 -16.54 -12.00
N ARG A 215 -2.94 -15.46 -12.44
CA ARG A 215 -3.69 -14.54 -11.58
C ARG A 215 -5.18 -14.71 -11.81
N VAL A 216 -5.98 -14.61 -10.74
CA VAL A 216 -7.44 -14.70 -10.82
C VAL A 216 -8.04 -13.45 -10.21
N TYR A 217 -8.84 -12.74 -10.99
CA TYR A 217 -9.54 -11.54 -10.57
C TYR A 217 -11.04 -11.80 -10.47
N PHE A 218 -11.61 -11.42 -9.34
CA PHE A 218 -13.03 -11.44 -9.03
C PHE A 218 -13.50 -9.99 -8.96
N GLY A 219 -14.45 -9.60 -9.79
CA GLY A 219 -15.03 -8.27 -9.71
C GLY A 219 -15.45 -7.74 -11.07
N HIS A 220 -16.16 -6.62 -11.05
CA HIS A 220 -16.69 -6.00 -12.25
C HIS A 220 -15.62 -5.21 -13.02
N GLU A 221 -15.70 -5.25 -14.35
CA GLU A 221 -14.93 -4.33 -15.20
C GLU A 221 -15.45 -2.90 -14.98
N ARG A 222 -14.52 -1.97 -14.81
CA ARG A 222 -14.84 -0.57 -14.55
C ARG A 222 -15.51 0.05 -15.77
N ARG A 223 -16.60 0.78 -15.53
CA ARG A 223 -17.08 1.77 -16.51
C ARG A 223 -16.12 2.94 -16.56
N LEU A 224 -15.79 3.38 -17.77
CA LEU A 224 -15.08 4.64 -17.96
C LEU A 224 -16.00 5.78 -17.57
N ALA A 225 -15.47 6.77 -16.86
CA ALA A 225 -16.24 7.94 -16.49
C ALA A 225 -16.55 8.77 -17.75
N GLU A 226 -17.78 9.28 -17.84
CA GLU A 226 -18.21 10.16 -18.93
C GLU A 226 -18.05 11.63 -18.52
N GLY A 227 -17.49 12.45 -19.42
CA GLY A 227 -17.33 13.91 -19.21
C GLY A 227 -16.26 14.28 -18.18
N GLU A 228 -16.57 15.25 -17.31
CA GLU A 228 -15.65 15.76 -16.25
C GLU A 228 -15.60 14.87 -14.99
N LYS A 229 -16.27 13.72 -14.99
CA LYS A 229 -16.30 12.81 -13.85
C LYS A 229 -14.99 12.01 -13.77
N GLN A 230 -14.48 11.80 -12.57
CA GLN A 230 -13.38 10.89 -12.30
C GLN A 230 -13.91 9.64 -11.57
N ALA A 231 -13.85 8.48 -12.20
CA ALA A 231 -14.22 7.22 -11.55
C ALA A 231 -13.20 6.82 -10.47
N ALA A 232 -13.67 6.16 -9.41
CA ALA A 232 -12.81 5.56 -8.41
C ALA A 232 -11.80 4.58 -9.05
N THR A 233 -10.55 4.66 -8.60
CA THR A 233 -9.42 3.91 -9.19
C THR A 233 -9.56 2.41 -9.02
N HIS A 234 -10.00 1.88 -7.88
CA HIS A 234 -10.15 0.44 -7.62
C HIS A 234 -8.93 -0.43 -7.98
N VAL A 235 -9.04 -1.75 -7.79
CA VAL A 235 -8.00 -2.72 -8.17
C VAL A 235 -8.00 -2.93 -9.70
N SER A 236 -6.82 -2.95 -10.33
CA SER A 236 -6.62 -3.38 -11.74
C SER A 236 -5.77 -4.63 -11.85
N LEU A 237 -6.00 -5.42 -12.90
CA LEU A 237 -5.13 -6.53 -13.28
C LEU A 237 -3.71 -6.09 -13.70
N ASP A 238 -3.57 -4.85 -14.15
CA ASP A 238 -2.27 -4.26 -14.52
C ASP A 238 -1.44 -3.81 -13.31
N GLN A 239 -2.03 -3.80 -12.11
CA GLN A 239 -1.34 -3.44 -10.88
C GLN A 239 -0.51 -4.63 -10.38
N GLU A 240 0.75 -4.37 -10.00
CA GLU A 240 1.58 -5.36 -9.32
C GLU A 240 1.14 -5.54 -7.86
N TYR A 241 1.46 -6.70 -7.29
CA TYR A 241 1.14 -6.98 -5.90
C TYR A 241 2.15 -6.29 -4.98
N ASP A 242 1.62 -5.47 -4.07
CA ASP A 242 2.39 -4.80 -3.03
C ASP A 242 1.85 -5.23 -1.66
N GLN A 243 2.76 -5.78 -0.84
CA GLN A 243 2.44 -6.30 0.48
C GLN A 243 2.10 -5.20 1.48
N ASP A 244 2.80 -4.06 1.44
CA ASP A 244 2.62 -2.95 2.38
C ASP A 244 1.32 -2.22 2.09
N LEU A 245 1.02 -1.98 0.81
CA LEU A 245 -0.28 -1.44 0.39
C LEU A 245 -1.43 -2.38 0.77
N THR A 246 -1.25 -3.69 0.61
CA THR A 246 -2.27 -4.68 1.02
C THR A 246 -2.53 -4.63 2.52
N ALA A 247 -1.48 -4.57 3.35
CA ALA A 247 -1.62 -4.45 4.80
C ALA A 247 -2.36 -3.16 5.21
N MET A 248 -2.09 -2.05 4.53
CA MET A 248 -2.80 -0.79 4.74
C MET A 248 -4.30 -0.92 4.41
N TRP A 249 -4.66 -1.52 3.27
CA TRP A 249 -6.07 -1.74 2.91
C TRP A 249 -6.79 -2.65 3.88
N VAL A 250 -6.14 -3.72 4.35
CA VAL A 250 -6.68 -4.62 5.39
C VAL A 250 -6.96 -3.84 6.68
N HIS A 251 -6.03 -2.97 7.09
CA HIS A 251 -6.19 -2.15 8.29
C HIS A 251 -7.38 -1.18 8.19
N LEU A 252 -7.56 -0.52 7.03
CA LEU A 252 -8.74 0.34 6.81
C LEU A 252 -10.04 -0.48 6.81
N GLU A 253 -10.03 -1.69 6.26
CA GLU A 253 -11.19 -2.59 6.24
C GLU A 253 -11.57 -3.06 7.65
N GLU A 254 -10.59 -3.40 8.48
CA GLU A 254 -10.79 -3.74 9.89
C GLU A 254 -11.45 -2.60 10.66
N GLN A 255 -11.02 -1.35 10.44
CA GLN A 255 -11.65 -0.17 11.06
C GLN A 255 -13.12 -0.03 10.64
N LEU A 256 -13.42 -0.22 9.36
CA LEU A 256 -14.79 -0.15 8.83
C LEU A 256 -15.67 -1.26 9.39
N VAL A 257 -15.19 -2.50 9.41
CA VAL A 257 -15.92 -3.65 9.95
C VAL A 257 -16.13 -3.54 11.45
N ALA A 258 -15.13 -3.10 12.20
CA ALA A 258 -15.27 -2.81 13.62
C ALA A 258 -16.35 -1.74 13.84
N SER A 259 -16.33 -0.66 13.07
CA SER A 259 -17.34 0.40 13.18
C SER A 259 -18.76 -0.13 12.91
N ALA A 260 -18.93 -1.02 11.93
CA ALA A 260 -20.23 -1.60 11.57
C ALA A 260 -20.77 -2.55 12.65
N ASN A 261 -19.86 -3.18 13.40
CA ASN A 261 -20.16 -4.16 14.44
C ASN A 261 -19.92 -3.63 15.87
N ARG A 262 -20.22 -2.34 16.11
CA ARG A 262 -20.14 -1.69 17.44
C ARG A 262 -18.77 -1.83 18.13
N GLY A 263 -17.70 -1.74 17.36
CA GLY A 263 -16.30 -1.79 17.81
C GLY A 263 -15.69 -3.19 17.87
N VAL A 264 -16.41 -4.25 17.47
CA VAL A 264 -15.92 -5.64 17.54
C VAL A 264 -15.73 -6.20 16.13
N ILE A 265 -14.56 -6.76 15.84
CA ILE A 265 -14.32 -7.47 14.58
C ILE A 265 -14.85 -8.91 14.72
N PRO A 266 -15.77 -9.37 13.85
CA PRO A 266 -16.25 -10.75 13.87
C PRO A 266 -15.12 -11.76 13.67
N VAL A 267 -15.16 -12.90 14.37
CA VAL A 267 -14.15 -13.97 14.22
C VAL A 267 -14.15 -14.57 12.80
N THR A 268 -15.27 -14.45 12.09
CA THR A 268 -15.43 -14.88 10.69
C THR A 268 -14.98 -13.83 9.68
N PHE A 269 -14.50 -12.66 10.12
CA PHE A 269 -14.02 -11.60 9.23
C PHE A 269 -12.87 -12.10 8.36
N GLN A 270 -12.93 -11.74 7.08
CA GLN A 270 -11.91 -12.02 6.10
C GLN A 270 -11.73 -10.75 5.27
N PRO A 271 -10.48 -10.28 5.08
CA PRO A 271 -10.25 -9.13 4.23
C PRO A 271 -10.64 -9.41 2.79
N THR A 272 -11.19 -8.40 2.12
CA THR A 272 -11.65 -8.51 0.75
C THR A 272 -10.47 -8.54 -0.20
N GLN A 273 -10.35 -9.61 -0.98
CA GLN A 273 -9.28 -9.80 -1.95
C GLN A 273 -9.81 -10.06 -3.36
N TYR A 274 -9.73 -9.02 -4.20
CA TYR A 274 -10.23 -9.07 -5.58
C TYR A 274 -9.29 -9.78 -6.55
N CYS A 275 -7.97 -9.73 -6.33
CA CYS A 275 -6.97 -10.36 -7.22
C CYS A 275 -6.13 -11.36 -6.43
N LEU A 276 -6.15 -12.63 -6.83
CA LEU A 276 -5.39 -13.73 -6.25
C LEU A 276 -4.19 -14.07 -7.12
N ASN A 277 -3.02 -14.28 -6.51
CA ASN A 277 -1.77 -14.63 -7.15
C ASN A 277 -0.93 -15.58 -6.28
N ASN A 278 0.34 -15.83 -6.59
CA ASN A 278 1.22 -16.74 -5.80
C ASN A 278 1.67 -16.21 -4.43
N GLN A 279 1.49 -14.92 -4.16
CA GLN A 279 1.84 -14.24 -2.92
C GLN A 279 0.64 -14.08 -1.98
N THR A 280 -0.59 -14.30 -2.46
CA THR A 280 -1.82 -14.21 -1.66
C THR A 280 -2.09 -15.51 -0.87
N ASP A 281 -2.88 -15.42 0.20
CA ASP A 281 -3.34 -16.59 0.95
C ASP A 281 -4.46 -17.32 0.18
N ASN A 282 -4.09 -18.36 -0.55
CA ASN A 282 -5.02 -19.15 -1.37
C ASN A 282 -5.42 -20.47 -0.71
N LEU A 283 -5.34 -20.59 0.62
CA LEU A 283 -5.74 -21.83 1.30
C LEU A 283 -7.26 -22.06 1.28
N ARG A 284 -8.05 -21.01 1.10
CA ARG A 284 -9.52 -21.03 1.15
C ARG A 284 -10.13 -20.87 -0.24
N LEU A 285 -11.34 -21.40 -0.40
CA LEU A 285 -12.12 -21.22 -1.62
C LEU A 285 -12.56 -19.75 -1.73
N PRO A 286 -12.20 -19.02 -2.81
CA PRO A 286 -12.62 -17.64 -2.97
C PRO A 286 -14.12 -17.53 -3.22
N LEU A 287 -14.70 -16.38 -2.90
CA LEU A 287 -16.11 -16.10 -3.14
C LEU A 287 -16.27 -15.24 -4.39
N ALA A 288 -17.18 -15.64 -5.27
CA ALA A 288 -17.58 -14.87 -6.44
C ALA A 288 -19.10 -14.64 -6.40
N VAL A 289 -19.61 -13.68 -7.16
CA VAL A 289 -21.03 -13.32 -7.16
C VAL A 289 -21.64 -13.66 -8.52
N VAL A 290 -22.87 -14.16 -8.52
CA VAL A 290 -23.64 -14.43 -9.75
C VAL A 290 -23.75 -13.16 -10.60
N GLU A 291 -23.64 -13.28 -11.92
CA GLU A 291 -23.58 -12.18 -12.91
C GLU A 291 -22.37 -11.24 -12.79
N GLU A 292 -21.32 -11.62 -12.05
CA GLU A 292 -20.05 -10.87 -12.03
C GLU A 292 -18.91 -11.65 -12.68
N PRO A 293 -18.08 -10.99 -13.51
CA PRO A 293 -17.05 -11.70 -14.24
C PRO A 293 -15.91 -12.17 -13.35
N ILE A 294 -15.41 -13.35 -13.67
CA ILE A 294 -14.19 -13.94 -13.15
C ILE A 294 -13.17 -13.89 -14.29
N ILE A 295 -12.07 -13.17 -14.09
CA ILE A 295 -11.02 -13.02 -15.11
C ILE A 295 -9.80 -13.82 -14.67
N VAL A 296 -9.38 -14.77 -15.49
CA VAL A 296 -8.19 -15.58 -15.28
C VAL A 296 -7.11 -15.14 -16.25
N GLU A 297 -6.01 -14.61 -15.72
CA GLU A 297 -4.84 -14.26 -16.51
C GLU A 297 -3.83 -15.41 -16.47
N VAL A 298 -3.53 -15.96 -17.65
CA VAL A 298 -2.67 -17.13 -17.82
C VAL A 298 -1.39 -16.73 -18.54
N THR A 299 -0.23 -16.99 -17.95
CA THR A 299 1.05 -16.76 -18.62
C THR A 299 1.43 -17.95 -19.49
N LEU A 300 1.53 -17.72 -20.80
CA LEU A 300 1.91 -18.72 -21.80
C LEU A 300 3.40 -18.57 -22.16
N ARG A 301 4.16 -19.67 -22.11
CA ARG A 301 5.56 -19.74 -22.56
C ARG A 301 5.66 -20.61 -23.80
N ASN A 302 6.32 -20.11 -24.84
CA ASN A 302 6.68 -20.88 -26.02
C ASN A 302 8.14 -21.35 -25.90
N PRO A 303 8.41 -22.65 -25.67
CA PRO A 303 9.77 -23.19 -25.61
C PRO A 303 10.44 -23.28 -26.99
N LEU A 304 9.69 -23.18 -28.09
CA LEU A 304 10.24 -23.29 -29.44
C LEU A 304 10.74 -21.94 -29.96
N LYS A 305 11.72 -22.00 -30.86
CA LYS A 305 12.23 -20.86 -31.64
C LYS A 305 11.33 -20.50 -32.84
N VAL A 306 10.12 -21.06 -32.91
CA VAL A 306 9.14 -20.86 -33.98
C VAL A 306 7.87 -20.32 -33.35
N SER A 307 7.25 -19.33 -34.00
CA SER A 307 5.99 -18.74 -33.54
C SER A 307 4.86 -19.77 -33.54
N LEU A 308 4.02 -19.72 -32.51
CA LEU A 308 2.81 -20.52 -32.38
C LEU A 308 1.60 -19.65 -32.71
N GLU A 309 0.70 -20.17 -33.56
CA GLU A 309 -0.59 -19.55 -33.83
C GLU A 309 -1.63 -20.18 -32.90
N LEU A 310 -2.25 -19.34 -32.07
CA LEU A 310 -3.29 -19.73 -31.13
C LEU A 310 -4.60 -19.03 -31.49
N SER A 311 -5.67 -19.80 -31.59
CA SER A 311 -7.02 -19.26 -31.81
C SER A 311 -8.05 -19.93 -30.91
N SER A 312 -9.19 -19.28 -30.70
CA SER A 312 -10.30 -19.79 -29.86
C SER A 312 -9.90 -20.17 -28.43
N LEU A 313 -9.00 -19.39 -27.81
CA LEU A 313 -8.58 -19.60 -26.42
C LEU A 313 -9.76 -19.34 -25.46
N SER A 314 -10.08 -20.33 -24.64
CA SER A 314 -11.21 -20.30 -23.69
C SER A 314 -10.90 -21.10 -22.42
N LEU A 315 -11.61 -20.81 -21.33
CA LEU A 315 -11.45 -21.53 -20.06
C LEU A 315 -12.23 -22.85 -20.06
N LEU A 316 -11.63 -23.89 -19.51
CA LEU A 316 -12.26 -25.15 -19.18
C LEU A 316 -12.63 -25.17 -17.70
N TRP A 317 -13.88 -25.47 -17.38
CA TRP A 317 -14.37 -25.46 -16.00
C TRP A 317 -15.43 -26.54 -15.75
N ARG A 318 -15.70 -26.81 -14.47
CA ARG A 318 -16.76 -27.68 -13.97
C ARG A 318 -17.57 -26.92 -12.92
N PHE A 319 -18.88 -27.10 -12.93
CA PHE A 319 -19.78 -26.42 -12.00
C PHE A 319 -20.69 -27.43 -11.30
N THR A 320 -20.93 -27.21 -10.00
CA THR A 320 -21.86 -27.98 -9.17
C THR A 320 -22.82 -27.02 -8.48
N ALA A 321 -24.10 -27.08 -8.83
CA ALA A 321 -25.12 -26.18 -8.29
C ALA A 321 -25.47 -26.48 -6.82
N ASP A 322 -25.75 -25.43 -6.04
CA ASP A 322 -26.30 -25.59 -4.68
C ASP A 322 -27.77 -26.08 -4.75
N GLY A 323 -28.08 -27.24 -4.14
CA GLY A 323 -29.46 -27.73 -3.97
C GLY A 323 -29.97 -28.79 -4.95
N GLY A 324 -29.12 -29.38 -5.79
CA GLY A 324 -29.51 -30.53 -6.64
C GLY A 324 -29.53 -31.84 -5.88
N SER A 325 -30.72 -32.42 -5.67
CA SER A 325 -30.85 -33.86 -5.41
C SER A 325 -30.07 -34.65 -6.47
N SER A 326 -29.42 -35.73 -6.08
CA SER A 326 -28.79 -36.72 -6.95
C SER A 326 -29.79 -37.32 -7.97
N SER A 327 -30.12 -36.57 -9.01
CA SER A 327 -30.60 -37.15 -10.26
C SER A 327 -29.42 -37.85 -10.92
N LYS A 328 -29.63 -39.11 -11.27
CA LYS A 328 -28.66 -40.04 -11.85
C LYS A 328 -28.18 -39.62 -13.26
N ASP A 329 -27.53 -38.46 -13.36
CA ASP A 329 -26.78 -38.00 -14.54
C ASP A 329 -25.30 -37.71 -14.17
N GLU A 330 -24.78 -38.38 -13.13
CA GLU A 330 -23.37 -38.33 -12.71
C GLU A 330 -22.37 -38.99 -13.70
N ALA A 331 -22.78 -39.31 -14.93
CA ALA A 331 -21.92 -39.98 -15.92
C ALA A 331 -21.43 -39.10 -17.07
N ASN A 332 -21.96 -37.90 -17.28
CA ASN A 332 -21.44 -36.96 -18.28
C ASN A 332 -21.36 -35.57 -17.67
N GLY A 333 -20.18 -35.22 -17.14
CA GLY A 333 -19.87 -33.84 -16.80
C GLY A 333 -19.87 -33.00 -18.08
N GLU A 334 -21.03 -32.45 -18.44
CA GLU A 334 -21.14 -31.50 -19.54
C GLU A 334 -20.28 -30.29 -19.21
N VAL A 335 -19.22 -30.15 -20.00
CA VAL A 335 -18.42 -28.94 -20.11
C VAL A 335 -19.32 -27.91 -20.80
N VAL A 336 -20.11 -27.18 -20.02
CA VAL A 336 -20.94 -26.10 -20.54
C VAL A 336 -20.03 -24.91 -20.82
N THR A 337 -19.74 -24.61 -22.07
CA THR A 337 -19.07 -23.37 -22.45
C THR A 337 -20.11 -22.26 -22.59
N ASN A 338 -20.34 -21.46 -21.54
CA ASN A 338 -21.01 -20.18 -21.70
C ASN A 338 -19.97 -19.12 -22.14
N GLU A 339 -20.27 -18.46 -23.26
CA GLU A 339 -19.51 -17.38 -23.94
C GLU A 339 -19.44 -16.11 -23.04
N GLU A 340 -18.60 -15.08 -23.22
CA GLU A 340 -17.69 -14.59 -24.25
C GLU A 340 -16.27 -14.41 -23.68
N SER A 341 -15.22 -14.76 -24.45
CA SER A 341 -13.82 -14.53 -24.09
C SER A 341 -13.25 -13.46 -25.03
N LEU A 342 -13.14 -12.21 -24.56
CA LEU A 342 -12.31 -11.19 -25.20
C LEU A 342 -10.87 -11.34 -24.69
N ALA A 343 -9.96 -11.75 -25.57
CA ALA A 343 -8.55 -11.94 -25.23
C ALA A 343 -7.73 -10.71 -25.65
N SER A 344 -7.57 -9.74 -24.75
CA SER A 344 -6.48 -8.76 -24.80
C SER A 344 -5.34 -9.28 -23.93
N GLY A 345 -4.33 -9.89 -24.54
CA GLY A 345 -3.42 -10.79 -23.82
C GLY A 345 -4.14 -12.07 -23.36
N ALA A 346 -3.44 -12.99 -22.69
CA ALA A 346 -4.02 -14.26 -22.23
C ALA A 346 -4.90 -14.09 -20.96
N ARG A 347 -5.78 -13.08 -20.96
CA ARG A 347 -6.84 -12.84 -19.97
C ARG A 347 -8.13 -13.45 -20.48
N LEU A 348 -8.71 -14.37 -19.71
CA LEU A 348 -9.91 -15.11 -20.09
C LEU A 348 -11.03 -14.83 -19.10
N LYS A 349 -12.20 -14.47 -19.60
CA LYS A 349 -13.35 -14.05 -18.82
C LYS A 349 -14.36 -15.19 -18.70
N LEU A 350 -14.99 -15.31 -17.54
CA LEU A 350 -16.05 -16.26 -17.25
C LEU A 350 -17.17 -15.57 -16.46
N LEU A 351 -18.42 -15.76 -16.86
CA LEU A 351 -19.59 -15.16 -16.22
C LEU A 351 -20.51 -16.25 -15.60
N PRO A 352 -20.55 -16.38 -14.26
CA PRO A 352 -21.38 -17.39 -13.61
C PRO A 352 -22.84 -16.91 -13.47
N HIS A 353 -23.79 -17.73 -13.92
CA HIS A 353 -25.22 -17.39 -13.93
C HIS A 353 -26.04 -18.06 -12.80
N ARG A 354 -25.42 -18.94 -12.02
CA ARG A 354 -26.09 -19.72 -10.95
C ARG A 354 -25.17 -19.87 -9.74
N THR A 355 -25.76 -20.00 -8.55
CA THR A 355 -25.03 -20.24 -7.29
C THR A 355 -24.57 -21.70 -7.17
N GLY A 356 -23.38 -21.91 -6.63
CA GLY A 356 -22.77 -23.24 -6.52
C GLY A 356 -21.25 -23.16 -6.44
N GLN A 357 -20.57 -24.29 -6.61
CA GLN A 357 -19.10 -24.35 -6.65
C GLN A 357 -18.61 -24.46 -8.10
N LEU A 358 -17.69 -23.58 -8.49
CA LEU A 358 -17.03 -23.58 -9.78
C LEU A 358 -15.58 -24.06 -9.59
N ASN A 359 -15.10 -24.87 -10.54
CA ASN A 359 -13.73 -25.36 -10.60
C ASN A 359 -13.17 -25.09 -11.99
N ILE A 360 -12.20 -24.19 -12.10
CA ILE A 360 -11.49 -23.87 -13.33
C ILE A 360 -10.36 -24.90 -13.51
N VAL A 361 -10.53 -25.78 -14.50
CA VAL A 361 -9.69 -26.97 -14.71
C VAL A 361 -8.53 -26.69 -15.66
N GLY A 362 -8.71 -25.81 -16.64
CA GLY A 362 -7.73 -25.63 -17.71
C GLY A 362 -8.09 -24.58 -18.73
N VAL A 363 -7.39 -24.62 -19.86
CA VAL A 363 -7.71 -23.84 -21.06
C VAL A 363 -7.85 -24.75 -22.27
N VAL A 364 -8.73 -24.36 -23.19
CA VAL A 364 -8.92 -24.98 -24.50
C VAL A 364 -8.50 -23.99 -25.56
N TYR A 365 -7.77 -24.46 -26.57
CA TYR A 365 -7.33 -23.63 -27.69
C TYR A 365 -7.10 -24.48 -28.94
N ASN A 366 -7.05 -23.78 -30.06
CA ASN A 366 -6.58 -24.31 -31.33
C ASN A 366 -5.10 -23.95 -31.52
N LEU A 367 -4.28 -24.96 -31.81
CA LEU A 367 -2.87 -24.82 -32.09
C LEU A 367 -2.58 -25.03 -33.57
N ALA A 368 -1.82 -24.11 -34.17
CA ALA A 368 -1.27 -24.25 -35.51
C ALA A 368 0.20 -23.82 -35.55
N ALA A 369 0.93 -24.36 -36.53
CA ALA A 369 2.28 -23.89 -36.85
C ALA A 369 2.17 -22.60 -37.66
N ALA A 370 2.89 -21.55 -37.26
CA ALA A 370 2.84 -20.28 -37.98
C ALA A 370 3.22 -20.47 -39.46
N SER A 371 2.40 -19.91 -40.35
CA SER A 371 2.75 -19.90 -41.78
C SER A 371 3.93 -18.95 -41.98
N SER A 372 4.98 -19.41 -42.66
CA SER A 372 6.11 -18.56 -43.06
C SER A 372 5.66 -17.63 -44.18
N GLY A 373 4.86 -16.62 -43.84
CA GLY A 373 4.51 -15.51 -44.71
C GLY A 373 5.27 -14.27 -44.25
N ASP A 374 6.19 -13.78 -45.09
CA ASP A 374 6.75 -12.44 -44.97
C ASP A 374 5.62 -11.42 -44.96
N HIS A 375 5.30 -10.88 -43.79
CA HIS A 375 4.55 -9.64 -43.65
C HIS A 375 5.49 -8.58 -43.09
N SER A 376 6.35 -8.05 -43.97
CA SER A 376 6.93 -6.72 -43.80
C SER A 376 5.82 -5.69 -44.00
N ALA A 377 5.10 -5.35 -42.93
CA ALA A 377 4.32 -4.12 -42.89
C ALA A 377 5.23 -3.02 -42.35
N THR A 378 5.76 -2.22 -43.27
CA THR A 378 6.35 -0.92 -42.99
C THR A 378 5.31 -0.02 -42.33
N THR A 379 5.63 0.56 -41.18
CA THR A 379 4.94 1.75 -40.68
C THR A 379 6.00 2.63 -40.01
N GLU A 380 6.42 3.66 -40.74
CA GLU A 380 7.15 4.80 -40.21
C GLU A 380 6.17 5.72 -39.46
N GLY A 381 6.59 6.24 -38.29
CA GLY A 381 6.01 7.46 -37.71
C GLY A 381 5.71 7.44 -36.20
N ASN A 382 6.59 8.13 -35.46
CA ASN A 382 6.40 8.85 -34.18
C ASN A 382 6.55 8.14 -32.80
N GLU A 383 7.76 8.35 -32.27
CA GLU A 383 8.23 8.76 -30.92
C GLU A 383 8.04 7.88 -29.67
N PRO A 384 9.03 7.93 -28.73
CA PRO A 384 9.31 6.85 -27.79
C PRO A 384 8.88 7.17 -26.35
N SER A 385 8.12 6.29 -25.71
CA SER A 385 8.02 6.24 -24.25
C SER A 385 8.97 5.17 -23.70
N HIS A 386 9.91 5.62 -22.88
CA HIS A 386 10.91 4.81 -22.20
C HIS A 386 10.34 3.78 -21.22
N ASN A 387 11.10 2.69 -21.05
CA ASN A 387 11.10 1.68 -19.99
C ASN A 387 10.09 0.51 -20.04
N THR A 388 10.51 -0.58 -20.69
CA THR A 388 10.54 -1.93 -20.08
C THR A 388 11.78 -2.68 -20.56
N GLY A 389 12.53 -3.25 -19.62
CA GLY A 389 13.75 -4.01 -19.88
C GLY A 389 13.52 -5.23 -20.77
N PHE A 390 14.43 -5.43 -21.72
CA PHE A 390 14.45 -6.53 -22.68
C PHE A 390 14.46 -7.90 -21.99
N SER A 391 13.45 -8.71 -22.30
CA SER A 391 13.48 -10.17 -22.22
C SER A 391 13.13 -10.70 -23.60
N ASN A 392 13.99 -11.54 -24.17
CA ASN A 392 13.85 -12.15 -25.50
C ASN A 392 12.46 -12.82 -25.65
N HIS A 393 11.53 -12.17 -26.38
CA HIS A 393 10.17 -12.68 -26.57
C HIS A 393 10.11 -13.68 -27.74
N CYS A 394 9.88 -14.95 -27.41
CA CYS A 394 9.21 -15.88 -28.33
C CYS A 394 7.81 -15.33 -28.62
N SER A 395 7.50 -15.06 -29.88
CA SER A 395 6.24 -14.44 -30.30
C SER A 395 5.08 -15.43 -30.38
N PHE A 396 3.92 -15.00 -29.90
CA PHE A 396 2.62 -15.64 -30.08
C PHE A 396 1.77 -14.78 -31.02
N PHE A 397 1.02 -15.42 -31.92
CA PHE A 397 -0.06 -14.74 -32.64
C PHE A 397 -1.40 -15.24 -32.09
N LEU A 398 -2.10 -14.37 -31.36
CA LEU A 398 -3.48 -14.58 -30.94
C LEU A 398 -4.40 -13.97 -32.00
N THR A 399 -5.28 -14.78 -32.58
CA THR A 399 -6.31 -14.29 -33.51
C THR A 399 -7.67 -14.31 -32.81
N GLU A 400 -8.34 -13.15 -32.77
CA GLU A 400 -9.70 -13.03 -32.24
C GLU A 400 -10.73 -13.80 -33.08
N ARG A 401 -11.83 -14.21 -32.44
CA ARG A 401 -12.98 -14.83 -33.10
C ARG A 401 -13.57 -13.84 -34.11
N ARG A 402 -13.45 -14.12 -35.42
CA ARG A 402 -14.30 -13.49 -36.43
C ARG A 402 -15.71 -14.08 -36.32
N THR A 403 -16.73 -13.21 -36.26
CA THR A 403 -18.13 -13.61 -36.11
C THR A 403 -18.61 -14.44 -37.30
N VAL A 404 -19.58 -15.32 -37.06
CA VAL A 404 -20.07 -16.37 -37.98
C VAL A 404 -20.67 -15.82 -39.29
N LYS A 405 -20.88 -14.51 -39.44
CA LYS A 405 -21.46 -13.91 -40.65
C LYS A 405 -20.52 -13.85 -41.86
N ASP A 406 -19.20 -13.85 -41.67
CA ASP A 406 -18.23 -13.80 -42.79
C ASP A 406 -17.90 -15.17 -43.41
N ARG A 407 -18.44 -16.27 -42.86
CA ARG A 407 -18.17 -17.63 -43.35
C ARG A 407 -18.90 -17.96 -44.66
N SER A 408 -19.91 -17.17 -45.04
CA SER A 408 -20.73 -17.45 -46.23
C SER A 408 -20.19 -16.88 -47.54
N GLU A 409 -19.29 -15.90 -47.50
CA GLU A 409 -18.74 -15.28 -48.73
C GLU A 409 -17.39 -15.87 -49.18
N LEU A 410 -16.68 -16.61 -48.33
CA LEU A 410 -15.37 -17.20 -48.66
C LEU A 410 -15.41 -18.62 -49.26
N LEU A 411 -16.61 -19.13 -49.60
CA LEU A 411 -16.77 -20.45 -50.26
C LEU A 411 -16.77 -20.38 -51.79
N LYS A 412 -16.49 -19.22 -52.41
CA LYS A 412 -16.52 -19.05 -53.88
C LYS A 412 -15.19 -18.77 -54.57
N SER A 413 -14.04 -18.81 -53.88
CA SER A 413 -12.73 -18.77 -54.57
C SER A 413 -11.83 -19.93 -54.13
N GLY A 414 -11.64 -20.89 -55.03
CA GLY A 414 -10.74 -22.03 -54.83
C GLY A 414 -9.27 -21.61 -54.74
N LYS A 415 -8.78 -21.41 -53.51
CA LYS A 415 -7.36 -21.50 -53.15
C LYS A 415 -7.24 -22.25 -51.81
N GLN A 416 -7.05 -23.57 -51.89
CA GLN A 416 -6.65 -24.41 -50.76
C GLN A 416 -5.15 -24.22 -50.52
N THR A 417 -4.75 -23.25 -49.71
CA THR A 417 -3.37 -23.16 -49.20
C THR A 417 -3.37 -22.51 -47.82
N GLY A 418 -3.08 -23.28 -46.76
CA GLY A 418 -2.66 -22.75 -45.44
C GLY A 418 -3.46 -23.22 -44.20
N LEU A 419 -4.77 -23.42 -44.31
CA LEU A 419 -5.68 -23.64 -43.16
C LEU A 419 -5.76 -25.09 -42.63
N ASP A 420 -5.01 -26.03 -43.20
CA ASP A 420 -5.31 -27.46 -43.05
C ASP A 420 -4.64 -28.16 -41.84
N MET A 421 -3.91 -27.44 -40.99
CA MET A 421 -3.10 -28.05 -39.91
C MET A 421 -3.38 -27.48 -38.51
N VAL A 422 -4.65 -27.17 -38.24
CA VAL A 422 -5.13 -26.73 -36.92
C VAL A 422 -5.56 -27.94 -36.09
N VAL A 423 -5.11 -28.00 -34.83
CA VAL A 423 -5.50 -29.03 -33.87
C VAL A 423 -6.10 -28.37 -32.63
N THR A 424 -7.28 -28.83 -32.22
CA THR A 424 -7.91 -28.41 -30.96
C THR A 424 -7.48 -29.33 -29.83
N GLY A 425 -7.17 -28.75 -28.68
CA GLY A 425 -6.94 -29.53 -27.48
C GLY A 425 -6.99 -28.66 -26.23
N ARG A 426 -6.64 -29.26 -25.11
CA ARG A 426 -6.68 -28.61 -23.80
C ARG A 426 -5.33 -28.66 -23.10
N GLN A 427 -5.20 -27.86 -22.07
CA GLN A 427 -4.11 -27.95 -21.11
C GLN A 427 -4.64 -27.68 -19.72
N ASP A 428 -4.31 -28.55 -18.77
CA ASP A 428 -4.76 -28.42 -17.39
C ASP A 428 -4.04 -27.26 -16.69
N LEU A 429 -4.79 -26.44 -15.95
CA LEU A 429 -4.27 -25.39 -15.09
C LEU A 429 -3.93 -25.98 -13.72
N LYS A 430 -2.73 -26.55 -13.60
CA LYS A 430 -2.23 -27.12 -12.34
C LYS A 430 -1.45 -26.05 -11.57
N ILE A 431 -2.10 -25.44 -10.59
CA ILE A 431 -1.45 -24.50 -9.67
C ILE A 431 -0.90 -25.28 -8.47
N GLN A 432 0.37 -25.05 -8.16
CA GLN A 432 1.01 -25.57 -6.95
C GLN A 432 1.10 -24.45 -5.92
N GLY A 433 0.72 -24.74 -4.68
CA GLY A 433 0.87 -23.80 -3.58
C GLY A 433 2.33 -23.59 -3.18
N PRO A 434 2.57 -22.72 -2.18
CA PRO A 434 3.92 -22.40 -1.71
C PRO A 434 4.64 -23.65 -1.20
N ARG A 435 5.97 -23.68 -1.36
CA ARG A 435 6.80 -24.79 -0.87
C ARG A 435 6.77 -24.79 0.66
N LEU A 436 6.40 -25.92 1.24
CA LEU A 436 6.42 -26.14 2.68
C LEU A 436 7.87 -26.33 3.13
N ASN A 437 8.28 -25.62 4.19
CA ASN A 437 9.65 -25.68 4.73
C ASN A 437 9.67 -25.77 6.27
N GLN A 438 8.53 -26.04 6.92
CA GLN A 438 8.43 -25.97 8.39
C GLN A 438 8.94 -27.24 9.07
N THR A 439 8.51 -28.42 8.62
CA THR A 439 8.93 -29.69 9.24
C THR A 439 10.26 -30.20 8.64
N LYS A 440 10.96 -31.09 9.37
CA LYS A 440 12.16 -31.78 8.81
C LYS A 440 11.79 -32.60 7.58
N GLU A 441 10.60 -33.19 7.56
CA GLU A 441 10.07 -33.95 6.43
C GLU A 441 9.84 -33.07 5.20
N ASP A 442 9.29 -31.85 5.38
CA ASP A 442 9.11 -30.87 4.30
C ASP A 442 10.43 -30.31 3.76
N LYS A 443 11.48 -30.28 4.58
CA LYS A 443 12.83 -29.89 4.14
C LYS A 443 13.51 -31.02 3.35
N MET A 444 13.22 -32.27 3.69
CA MET A 444 13.78 -33.46 3.03
C MET A 444 13.02 -33.88 1.77
N LEU A 445 11.72 -33.60 1.68
CA LEU A 445 10.85 -33.87 0.54
C LEU A 445 10.27 -32.56 0.01
N VAL A 446 10.37 -32.30 -1.30
CA VAL A 446 9.75 -31.11 -1.91
C VAL A 446 8.22 -31.25 -1.86
N ARG A 447 7.59 -30.69 -0.82
CA ARG A 447 6.13 -30.67 -0.63
C ARG A 447 5.61 -29.25 -0.84
N HIS A 448 4.45 -29.15 -1.48
CA HIS A 448 3.77 -27.90 -1.75
C HIS A 448 2.46 -27.83 -0.96
N GLY A 449 2.08 -26.64 -0.52
CA GLY A 449 0.78 -26.37 0.08
C GLY A 449 -0.37 -26.44 -0.94
N SER A 450 -1.60 -26.40 -0.44
CA SER A 450 -2.79 -26.28 -1.29
C SER A 450 -2.95 -24.88 -1.84
N ASP A 451 -3.51 -24.77 -3.06
CA ASP A 451 -3.90 -23.49 -3.65
C ASP A 451 -5.30 -23.63 -4.26
N GLN A 452 -6.25 -22.83 -3.78
CA GLN A 452 -7.67 -22.93 -4.09
C GLN A 452 -8.17 -21.77 -4.98
N ARG A 453 -7.28 -20.94 -5.53
CA ARG A 453 -7.67 -19.73 -6.29
C ARG A 453 -8.53 -20.01 -7.52
N LEU A 454 -8.46 -21.23 -8.08
CA LEU A 454 -9.22 -21.68 -9.25
C LEU A 454 -10.58 -22.33 -8.89
N ASN A 455 -10.92 -22.41 -7.60
CA ASN A 455 -12.12 -23.09 -7.12
C ASN A 455 -13.11 -22.14 -6.42
N PRO A 456 -13.64 -21.10 -7.10
CA PRO A 456 -14.52 -20.15 -6.45
C PRO A 456 -15.91 -20.73 -6.11
N ILE A 457 -16.47 -20.28 -4.99
CA ILE A 457 -17.87 -20.49 -4.62
C ILE A 457 -18.68 -19.31 -5.14
N ILE A 458 -19.62 -19.59 -6.03
CA ILE A 458 -20.55 -18.60 -6.56
C ILE A 458 -21.69 -18.39 -5.56
N THR A 459 -21.80 -17.16 -5.08
CA THR A 459 -22.76 -16.70 -4.07
C THR A 459 -23.91 -15.90 -4.71
N PRO A 460 -25.06 -15.76 -4.03
CA PRO A 460 -26.20 -14.99 -4.54
C PRO A 460 -25.83 -13.54 -4.91
N PRO A 461 -26.69 -12.85 -5.70
CA PRO A 461 -26.47 -11.46 -6.08
C PRO A 461 -26.14 -10.58 -4.87
N MET A 462 -25.11 -9.73 -5.03
CA MET A 462 -24.68 -8.76 -4.02
C MET A 462 -24.78 -7.34 -4.58
N PRO A 463 -24.95 -6.33 -3.72
CA PRO A 463 -24.90 -4.94 -4.16
C PRO A 463 -23.57 -4.62 -4.83
N LEU A 464 -23.56 -3.73 -5.84
CA LEU A 464 -22.36 -3.25 -6.52
C LEU A 464 -22.43 -1.74 -6.65
N MET A 465 -21.43 -1.07 -6.10
CA MET A 465 -21.36 0.39 -6.05
C MET A 465 -20.23 0.92 -6.93
N GLU A 466 -20.55 1.91 -7.75
CA GLU A 466 -19.59 2.76 -8.45
C GLU A 466 -19.57 4.16 -7.81
N VAL A 467 -18.39 4.79 -7.80
CA VAL A 467 -18.18 6.11 -7.19
C VAL A 467 -17.49 7.03 -8.18
N PHE A 468 -18.03 8.23 -8.35
CA PHE A 468 -17.50 9.26 -9.22
C PHE A 468 -17.22 10.54 -8.45
N PHE A 469 -16.05 11.12 -8.66
CA PHE A 469 -15.64 12.40 -8.11
C PHE A 469 -15.80 13.49 -9.17
N LEU A 470 -16.39 14.62 -8.79
CA LEU A 470 -16.59 15.78 -9.66
C LEU A 470 -15.94 17.00 -9.04
N LYS A 471 -15.22 17.77 -9.86
CA LYS A 471 -14.47 18.96 -9.44
C LYS A 471 -13.50 18.65 -8.29
N PHE A 472 -12.86 17.48 -8.32
CA PHE A 472 -11.88 17.09 -7.32
C PHE A 472 -10.55 17.85 -7.58
N PRO A 473 -10.01 18.60 -6.61
CA PRO A 473 -8.80 19.38 -6.81
C PRO A 473 -7.58 18.47 -6.90
N THR A 474 -6.56 18.91 -7.64
CA THR A 474 -5.22 18.28 -7.69
C THR A 474 -4.20 19.03 -6.82
N ALA A 475 -4.46 20.31 -6.53
CA ALA A 475 -3.61 21.15 -5.70
C ALA A 475 -4.44 22.03 -4.75
N LEU A 476 -3.93 22.24 -3.53
CA LEU A 476 -4.54 23.03 -2.47
C LEU A 476 -3.46 23.80 -1.69
N LEU A 477 -3.80 24.95 -1.12
CA LEU A 477 -2.97 25.58 -0.08
C LEU A 477 -3.12 24.82 1.25
N CYS A 478 -2.09 24.81 2.10
CA CYS A 478 -2.18 24.21 3.44
C CYS A 478 -3.35 24.82 4.23
N GLY A 479 -4.28 23.99 4.72
CA GLY A 479 -5.48 24.44 5.42
C GLY A 479 -6.57 25.07 4.54
N GLU A 480 -6.44 25.11 3.21
CA GLU A 480 -7.51 25.57 2.30
C GLU A 480 -8.74 24.68 2.41
N ILE A 481 -9.95 25.24 2.35
CA ILE A 481 -11.19 24.48 2.23
C ILE A 481 -11.74 24.59 0.82
N ARG A 482 -11.94 23.45 0.16
CA ARG A 482 -12.50 23.38 -1.18
C ARG A 482 -13.69 22.43 -1.26
N LYS A 483 -14.71 22.84 -2.02
CA LYS A 483 -15.89 22.01 -2.30
C LYS A 483 -15.66 21.17 -3.54
N ALA A 484 -15.89 19.88 -3.42
CA ALA A 484 -16.05 18.93 -4.51
C ALA A 484 -17.42 18.24 -4.40
N TYR A 485 -17.73 17.36 -5.34
CA TYR A 485 -18.90 16.49 -5.24
C TYR A 485 -18.48 15.04 -5.44
N ILE A 486 -19.21 14.15 -4.77
CA ILE A 486 -19.10 12.71 -4.96
C ILE A 486 -20.46 12.17 -5.34
N GLU A 487 -20.49 11.24 -6.29
CA GLU A 487 -21.70 10.56 -6.74
C GLU A 487 -21.53 9.07 -6.47
N PHE A 488 -22.46 8.50 -5.73
CA PHE A 488 -22.55 7.07 -5.44
C PHE A 488 -23.65 6.47 -6.30
N CYS A 489 -23.33 5.46 -7.10
CA CYS A 489 -24.28 4.78 -7.99
C CYS A 489 -24.36 3.30 -7.62
N ASN A 490 -25.56 2.80 -7.35
CA ASN A 490 -25.80 1.36 -7.23
C ASN A 490 -26.10 0.79 -8.61
N VAL A 491 -25.15 0.04 -9.17
CA VAL A 491 -25.26 -0.55 -10.51
C VAL A 491 -25.75 -2.00 -10.51
N SER A 492 -26.07 -2.54 -9.33
CA SER A 492 -26.57 -3.91 -9.18
C SER A 492 -28.10 -3.98 -9.18
N ALA A 493 -28.61 -5.21 -9.19
CA ALA A 493 -30.03 -5.51 -8.99
C ALA A 493 -30.46 -5.57 -7.51
N VAL A 494 -29.54 -5.36 -6.55
CA VAL A 494 -29.80 -5.51 -5.10
C VAL A 494 -29.59 -4.18 -4.39
N ALA A 495 -30.44 -3.85 -3.42
CA ALA A 495 -30.30 -2.63 -2.64
C ALA A 495 -29.05 -2.68 -1.74
N LEU A 496 -28.41 -1.52 -1.53
CA LEU A 496 -27.23 -1.40 -0.68
C LEU A 496 -27.50 -0.51 0.53
N CYS A 497 -26.90 -0.83 1.68
CA CYS A 497 -27.03 -0.06 2.92
C CYS A 497 -25.70 0.03 3.67
N GLY A 498 -25.69 0.79 4.78
CA GLY A 498 -24.55 0.83 5.70
C GLY A 498 -23.29 1.49 5.12
N LEU A 499 -23.44 2.47 4.23
CA LEU A 499 -22.30 3.11 3.55
C LEU A 499 -21.40 3.86 4.54
N ARG A 500 -20.12 3.52 4.49
CA ARG A 500 -19.07 4.12 5.31
C ARG A 500 -17.82 4.35 4.47
N VAL A 501 -16.97 5.26 4.91
CA VAL A 501 -15.65 5.46 4.31
C VAL A 501 -14.59 5.61 5.38
N ALA A 502 -13.46 4.96 5.17
CA ALA A 502 -12.23 5.19 5.93
C ALA A 502 -11.17 5.76 5.00
N SER A 503 -10.23 6.50 5.56
CA SER A 503 -9.12 7.06 4.80
C SER A 503 -7.83 7.05 5.59
N THR A 504 -6.70 7.03 4.89
CA THR A 504 -5.38 7.29 5.50
C THR A 504 -5.29 8.70 6.10
N HIS A 505 -6.12 9.64 5.62
CA HIS A 505 -6.14 11.03 6.08
C HIS A 505 -7.58 11.44 6.46
N PRO A 506 -8.12 10.99 7.60
CA PRO A 506 -9.51 11.25 7.98
C PRO A 506 -9.82 12.73 8.27
N SER A 507 -8.80 13.54 8.56
CA SER A 507 -8.92 15.00 8.73
C SER A 507 -8.97 15.77 7.40
N PHE A 508 -8.75 15.10 6.27
CA PHE A 508 -8.71 15.70 4.94
C PHE A 508 -10.10 16.01 4.38
N PHE A 509 -11.17 15.31 4.80
CA PHE A 509 -12.49 15.49 4.18
C PHE A 509 -13.66 15.34 5.16
N THR A 510 -14.81 15.91 4.78
CA THR A 510 -16.11 15.70 5.44
C THR A 510 -17.26 15.81 4.42
N PHE A 511 -18.41 15.18 4.70
CA PHE A 511 -19.60 15.29 3.86
C PHE A 511 -20.53 16.40 4.35
N GLY A 512 -21.08 17.18 3.43
CA GLY A 512 -22.13 18.15 3.75
C GLY A 512 -23.53 17.53 3.75
N SER A 513 -24.44 18.07 4.56
CA SER A 513 -25.87 17.71 4.55
C SER A 513 -26.62 18.45 3.44
N GLN A 514 -27.56 17.76 2.76
CA GLN A 514 -28.40 18.34 1.71
C GLN A 514 -29.35 19.45 2.23
N VAL A 515 -29.64 19.48 3.54
CA VAL A 515 -30.60 20.43 4.14
C VAL A 515 -30.01 21.84 4.32
N THR A 516 -28.68 21.98 4.33
CA THR A 516 -28.00 23.23 4.70
C THR A 516 -27.20 23.89 3.57
N THR A 517 -27.25 23.33 2.35
CA THR A 517 -26.50 23.87 1.19
C THR A 517 -27.46 24.49 0.17
N PRO A 518 -27.17 25.70 -0.37
CA PRO A 518 -28.02 26.31 -1.40
C PRO A 518 -28.06 25.42 -2.65
N VAL A 519 -29.27 25.11 -3.11
CA VAL A 519 -29.56 24.27 -4.26
C VAL A 519 -29.30 25.04 -5.54
N SER A 520 -28.17 24.80 -6.20
CA SER A 520 -28.05 24.80 -7.68
C SER A 520 -26.61 24.43 -8.11
N PRO A 521 -26.42 23.50 -9.09
CA PRO A 521 -25.10 23.12 -9.59
C PRO A 521 -24.42 24.19 -10.47
N ASN A 522 -25.20 25.13 -11.02
CA ASN A 522 -24.76 26.00 -12.13
C ASN A 522 -24.35 27.42 -11.73
N SER A 523 -24.26 27.75 -10.43
CA SER A 523 -23.85 29.10 -9.97
C SER A 523 -22.74 29.08 -8.90
N ALA A 524 -22.03 27.96 -8.75
CA ALA A 524 -21.27 27.63 -7.54
C ALA A 524 -19.76 27.95 -7.57
N GLU A 525 -19.25 28.79 -8.47
CA GLU A 525 -17.82 29.13 -8.46
C GLU A 525 -17.45 30.18 -7.39
N ASN A 526 -18.42 30.93 -6.85
CA ASN A 526 -18.14 32.08 -5.97
C ASN A 526 -18.91 32.10 -4.63
N CYS A 527 -19.51 30.98 -4.21
CA CYS A 527 -20.14 30.89 -2.88
C CYS A 527 -19.10 30.55 -1.82
N SER A 528 -19.06 31.31 -0.72
CA SER A 528 -18.20 31.01 0.44
C SER A 528 -18.40 29.57 0.92
N ALA A 529 -17.29 28.91 1.29
CA ALA A 529 -17.28 27.58 1.86
C ALA A 529 -18.01 27.53 3.21
N TYR A 530 -18.09 28.67 3.89
CA TYR A 530 -18.64 28.79 5.23
C TYR A 530 -20.05 29.38 5.25
N LYS A 531 -20.87 28.91 6.19
CA LYS A 531 -22.15 29.55 6.51
C LYS A 531 -21.90 30.87 7.24
N THR A 532 -22.40 31.97 6.68
CA THR A 532 -22.22 33.32 7.22
C THR A 532 -23.53 33.90 7.76
N LEU A 533 -23.41 34.75 8.78
CA LEU A 533 -24.47 35.62 9.29
C LEU A 533 -24.10 37.07 8.95
N ALA A 534 -24.99 37.76 8.24
CA ALA A 534 -24.84 39.20 8.00
C ALA A 534 -25.24 39.97 9.28
N LYS A 535 -24.31 40.74 9.84
CA LYS A 535 -24.66 41.71 10.89
C LYS A 535 -25.36 42.93 10.25
N PRO A 536 -26.40 43.50 10.89
CA PRO A 536 -27.05 44.70 10.37
C PRO A 536 -26.05 45.89 10.37
N PRO A 537 -26.07 46.76 9.35
CA PRO A 537 -25.19 47.92 9.27
C PRO A 537 -25.51 48.88 10.43
N GLY A 538 -24.57 49.04 11.36
CA GLY A 538 -24.69 49.94 12.52
C GLY A 538 -24.18 49.39 13.87
N SER A 539 -23.91 48.08 13.98
CA SER A 539 -23.30 47.52 15.20
C SER A 539 -21.79 47.83 15.27
N GLN A 540 -21.32 48.47 16.35
CA GLN A 540 -19.89 48.67 16.57
C GLN A 540 -19.13 47.34 16.61
N THR A 541 -18.03 47.24 15.86
CA THR A 541 -17.01 46.17 15.96
C THR A 541 -16.39 46.21 17.36
N GLY A 542 -16.96 45.42 18.28
CA GLY A 542 -16.59 45.42 19.71
C GLY A 542 -17.65 44.82 20.64
N SER A 543 -18.87 44.57 20.16
CA SER A 543 -19.95 43.97 20.96
C SER A 543 -19.84 42.43 20.99
N GLY A 544 -19.47 41.89 22.16
CA GLY A 544 -19.66 40.52 22.66
C GLY A 544 -19.33 39.33 21.74
N ALA A 545 -18.43 38.43 22.17
CA ALA A 545 -18.21 37.15 21.52
C ALA A 545 -19.54 36.37 21.41
N ALA A 546 -19.86 35.84 20.22
CA ALA A 546 -21.02 34.98 20.05
C ALA A 546 -20.68 33.57 20.55
N GLU A 547 -21.50 33.05 21.46
CA GLU A 547 -21.31 31.76 22.12
C GLU A 547 -22.35 30.77 21.62
N ILE A 548 -21.89 29.59 21.21
CA ILE A 548 -22.75 28.46 20.88
C ILE A 548 -22.22 27.26 21.65
N LEU A 549 -23.10 26.64 22.46
CA LEU A 549 -22.83 25.36 23.08
C LEU A 549 -22.97 24.27 22.04
N VAL A 550 -21.96 23.42 21.92
CA VAL A 550 -21.92 22.33 20.95
C VAL A 550 -21.64 21.03 21.70
N SER A 551 -22.44 19.99 21.44
CA SER A 551 -22.13 18.67 21.97
C SER A 551 -20.98 18.08 21.17
N ALA A 552 -19.95 17.56 21.84
CA ALA A 552 -18.89 16.82 21.16
C ALA A 552 -19.45 15.57 20.46
N GLU A 553 -20.61 15.08 20.90
CA GLU A 553 -21.31 13.92 20.34
C GLU A 553 -21.89 14.19 18.93
N ASP A 554 -22.27 15.44 18.64
CA ASP A 554 -22.76 15.85 17.32
C ASP A 554 -21.65 15.73 16.23
N PHE A 555 -20.38 15.65 16.66
CA PHE A 555 -19.19 15.51 15.82
C PHE A 555 -18.43 14.20 16.10
N SER A 556 -18.95 13.36 17.01
CA SER A 556 -18.33 12.11 17.41
C SER A 556 -18.67 11.00 16.43
N GLN A 557 -17.94 10.94 15.32
CA GLN A 557 -17.82 9.70 14.56
C GLN A 557 -16.63 8.89 15.11
N ALA A 558 -16.65 7.57 14.91
CA ALA A 558 -15.53 6.72 15.30
C ALA A 558 -14.21 7.24 14.67
N PRO A 559 -13.09 7.24 15.39
CA PRO A 559 -11.83 7.81 14.89
C PRO A 559 -11.45 7.11 13.58
N GLY A 560 -11.39 7.87 12.48
CA GLY A 560 -10.98 7.39 11.16
C GLY A 560 -12.10 6.90 10.23
N VAL A 561 -13.34 6.76 10.69
CA VAL A 561 -14.48 6.27 9.88
C VAL A 561 -15.61 7.28 9.80
N ILE A 562 -16.14 7.51 8.60
CA ILE A 562 -17.25 8.43 8.33
C ILE A 562 -18.44 7.66 7.78
N GLU A 563 -19.60 7.79 8.41
CA GLU A 563 -20.87 7.30 7.85
C GLU A 563 -21.32 8.26 6.73
N ILE A 564 -21.67 7.70 5.58
CA ILE A 564 -22.07 8.49 4.41
C ILE A 564 -23.57 8.81 4.53
N PRO A 565 -23.95 10.10 4.57
CA PRO A 565 -25.33 10.50 4.81
C PRO A 565 -26.20 10.29 3.56
N ILE A 566 -26.90 9.16 3.46
CA ILE A 566 -27.83 8.86 2.38
C ILE A 566 -29.27 9.07 2.85
N SER A 567 -30.07 9.76 2.04
CA SER A 567 -31.51 9.93 2.25
C SER A 567 -32.20 8.57 2.36
N GLY A 568 -32.72 8.23 3.55
CA GLY A 568 -33.40 6.96 3.81
C GLY A 568 -32.49 5.78 4.14
N GLY A 569 -31.16 5.97 4.24
CA GLY A 569 -30.20 4.95 4.72
C GLY A 569 -29.97 3.74 3.79
N THR A 570 -30.66 3.66 2.65
CA THR A 570 -30.55 2.58 1.66
C THR A 570 -30.57 3.18 0.26
N LEU A 571 -29.69 2.71 -0.63
CA LEU A 571 -29.64 3.10 -2.04
C LEU A 571 -30.20 1.97 -2.91
N GLN A 572 -31.31 2.26 -3.60
CA GLN A 572 -32.05 1.29 -4.41
C GLN A 572 -31.27 0.82 -5.65
N PRO A 573 -31.58 -0.36 -6.21
CA PRO A 573 -31.01 -0.83 -7.47
C PRO A 573 -31.13 0.21 -8.59
N GLY A 574 -30.04 0.50 -9.30
CA GLY A 574 -29.99 1.54 -10.34
C GLY A 574 -30.06 2.98 -9.82
N GLY A 575 -30.20 3.20 -8.52
CA GLY A 575 -30.27 4.52 -7.91
C GLY A 575 -28.90 5.19 -7.78
N SER A 576 -28.87 6.52 -7.86
CA SER A 576 -27.69 7.33 -7.58
C SER A 576 -27.98 8.41 -6.54
N THR A 577 -26.95 8.80 -5.80
CA THR A 577 -27.01 9.93 -4.86
C THR A 577 -25.73 10.76 -4.96
N GLN A 578 -25.90 12.08 -5.06
CA GLN A 578 -24.78 13.03 -5.10
C GLN A 578 -24.70 13.79 -3.78
N LEU A 579 -23.50 13.85 -3.20
CA LEU A 579 -23.23 14.53 -1.94
C LEU A 579 -22.13 15.58 -2.10
N PRO A 580 -22.25 16.74 -1.43
CA PRO A 580 -21.15 17.69 -1.35
C PRO A 580 -20.02 17.13 -0.47
N LEU A 581 -18.81 17.14 -1.01
CA LEU A 581 -17.59 16.69 -0.34
C LEU A 581 -16.72 17.92 -0.06
N TRP A 582 -16.49 18.24 1.21
CA TRP A 582 -15.57 19.29 1.61
C TRP A 582 -14.19 18.70 1.84
N LEU A 583 -13.17 19.35 1.29
CA LEU A 583 -11.78 18.93 1.35
C LEU A 583 -10.96 20.01 2.05
N ARG A 584 -10.07 19.62 2.95
CA ARG A 584 -9.12 20.50 3.64
C ARG A 584 -7.71 20.20 3.20
N GLY A 585 -6.98 21.22 2.73
CA GLY A 585 -5.58 21.10 2.35
C GLY A 585 -4.73 20.58 3.53
N PRO A 586 -3.89 19.54 3.33
CA PRO A 586 -2.99 19.04 4.36
C PRO A 586 -2.11 20.12 4.96
N ASP A 587 -1.81 20.01 6.26
CA ASP A 587 -1.02 21.04 6.97
C ASP A 587 0.46 21.03 6.58
N GLN A 588 0.95 19.94 5.97
CA GLN A 588 2.33 19.83 5.48
C GLN A 588 2.37 20.05 3.97
N GLU A 589 3.40 20.74 3.50
CA GLU A 589 3.64 20.91 2.07
C GLU A 589 4.11 19.61 1.40
N GLY A 590 3.87 19.47 0.09
CA GLY A 590 4.33 18.33 -0.70
C GLY A 590 3.20 17.54 -1.34
N VAL A 591 3.54 16.40 -1.94
CA VAL A 591 2.57 15.50 -2.56
C VAL A 591 2.09 14.50 -1.52
N HIS A 592 0.77 14.46 -1.32
CA HIS A 592 0.10 13.57 -0.37
C HIS A 592 -0.69 12.51 -1.12
N GLU A 593 -0.41 11.24 -0.82
CA GLU A 593 -1.20 10.11 -1.29
C GLU A 593 -2.32 9.81 -0.30
N ILE A 594 -3.56 10.00 -0.73
CA ILE A 594 -4.74 9.84 0.10
C ILE A 594 -5.54 8.66 -0.43
N ASN A 595 -5.72 7.66 0.43
CA ASN A 595 -6.45 6.44 0.11
C ASN A 595 -7.83 6.49 0.78
N PHE A 596 -8.87 6.16 0.03
CA PHE A 596 -10.26 6.02 0.48
C PHE A 596 -10.70 4.57 0.34
N LEU A 597 -11.27 4.00 1.39
CA LEU A 597 -11.92 2.71 1.38
C LEU A 597 -13.40 2.90 1.70
N PHE A 598 -14.25 2.72 0.69
CA PHE A 598 -15.69 2.74 0.86
C PHE A 598 -16.19 1.35 1.24
N TYR A 599 -17.10 1.26 2.19
CA TYR A 599 -17.69 0.04 2.70
C TYR A 599 -19.20 0.10 2.51
N TYR A 600 -19.81 -1.02 2.13
CA TYR A 600 -21.26 -1.15 2.01
C TYR A 600 -21.70 -2.60 2.20
N GLU A 601 -22.94 -2.77 2.64
CA GLU A 601 -23.55 -4.06 2.98
C GLU A 601 -24.78 -4.33 2.11
N ASN A 602 -25.16 -5.61 2.06
CA ASN A 602 -26.48 -6.01 1.56
C ASN A 602 -27.55 -5.70 2.63
N THR A 603 -28.72 -5.25 2.20
CA THR A 603 -29.89 -5.09 3.07
C THR A 603 -30.32 -6.40 3.73
N GLU A 604 -30.13 -7.53 3.04
CA GLU A 604 -30.40 -8.87 3.56
C GLU A 604 -29.18 -9.42 4.31
N LYS A 605 -29.34 -9.73 5.60
CA LYS A 605 -28.30 -10.32 6.44
C LYS A 605 -28.31 -11.84 6.36
N GLY A 606 -27.13 -12.46 6.35
CA GLY A 606 -26.98 -13.93 6.38
C GLY A 606 -26.28 -14.56 5.17
N GLY A 607 -25.82 -13.75 4.21
CA GLY A 607 -25.03 -14.23 3.07
C GLY A 607 -23.60 -14.66 3.44
N LYS A 608 -22.96 -15.47 2.58
CA LYS A 608 -21.54 -15.85 2.71
C LYS A 608 -20.60 -14.63 2.64
N ILE A 609 -20.98 -13.60 1.89
CA ILE A 609 -20.32 -12.30 1.84
C ILE A 609 -21.08 -11.35 2.75
N SER A 610 -20.44 -10.85 3.80
CA SER A 610 -21.07 -9.92 4.75
C SER A 610 -21.07 -8.47 4.27
N HIS A 611 -20.06 -8.08 3.49
CA HIS A 611 -19.86 -6.71 3.04
C HIS A 611 -19.02 -6.65 1.77
N ARG A 612 -18.96 -5.47 1.16
CA ARG A 612 -18.09 -5.15 0.02
C ARG A 612 -17.36 -3.86 0.25
N VAL A 613 -16.22 -3.73 -0.42
CA VAL A 613 -15.39 -2.53 -0.33
C VAL A 613 -14.99 -1.98 -1.70
N LEU A 614 -14.89 -0.67 -1.84
CA LEU A 614 -14.39 0.00 -3.04
C LEU A 614 -13.19 0.87 -2.67
N ARG A 615 -12.06 0.68 -3.35
CA ARG A 615 -10.81 1.42 -3.13
C ARG A 615 -10.71 2.62 -4.06
N HIS A 616 -10.17 3.72 -3.56
CA HIS A 616 -9.75 4.84 -4.38
C HIS A 616 -8.49 5.51 -3.84
N THR A 617 -7.59 5.92 -4.71
CA THR A 617 -6.35 6.64 -4.38
C THR A 617 -6.33 7.95 -5.15
N VAL A 618 -6.01 9.04 -4.45
CA VAL A 618 -5.80 10.37 -5.03
C VAL A 618 -4.47 10.95 -4.58
N PHE A 619 -3.92 11.84 -5.41
CA PHE A 619 -2.71 12.59 -5.10
C PHE A 619 -3.04 14.06 -5.05
N ILE A 620 -2.69 14.73 -3.95
CA ILE A 620 -2.88 16.16 -3.75
C ILE A 620 -1.53 16.82 -3.53
N CYS A 621 -1.25 17.88 -4.28
CA CYS A 621 -0.12 18.76 -4.01
C CYS A 621 -0.55 19.86 -3.04
N ALA A 622 0.03 19.89 -1.84
CA ALA A 622 -0.20 20.92 -0.84
C ALA A 622 0.93 21.98 -0.90
N SER A 623 0.57 23.25 -1.06
CA SER A 623 1.51 24.38 -1.08
C SER A 623 1.41 25.22 0.20
N ARG A 624 2.52 25.86 0.59
CA ARG A 624 2.59 26.71 1.80
C ARG A 624 1.54 27.82 1.79
N SER A 625 0.94 28.10 2.96
CA SER A 625 -0.01 29.20 3.18
C SER A 625 0.43 30.10 4.33
N LEU A 626 -0.20 29.95 5.51
CA LEU A 626 0.07 30.68 6.73
C LEU A 626 0.62 29.74 7.81
N SER A 627 1.46 30.28 8.68
CA SER A 627 1.89 29.64 9.92
C SER A 627 1.23 30.36 11.09
N VAL A 628 0.59 29.61 11.99
CA VAL A 628 -0.05 30.17 13.19
C VAL A 628 0.68 29.66 14.42
N GLN A 629 1.07 30.58 15.29
CA GLN A 629 1.63 30.31 16.61
C GLN A 629 0.74 30.96 17.66
N ALA A 630 0.50 30.27 18.77
CA ALA A 630 -0.31 30.77 19.87
C ALA A 630 0.40 30.59 21.21
N SER A 631 0.25 31.58 22.09
CA SER A 631 0.76 31.52 23.47
C SER A 631 -0.22 32.20 24.43
N ALA A 632 -0.24 31.77 25.68
CA ALA A 632 -1.06 32.37 26.71
C ALA A 632 -0.23 32.82 27.91
N CYS A 633 -0.61 33.93 28.52
CA CYS A 633 -0.13 34.37 29.82
C CYS A 633 -1.29 34.81 30.72
N HIS A 634 -1.10 34.81 32.03
CA HIS A 634 -2.14 35.29 32.96
C HIS A 634 -2.30 36.83 32.86
N SER A 635 -3.53 37.32 32.77
CA SER A 635 -3.82 38.76 32.66
C SER A 635 -3.65 39.47 34.00
N SER A 636 -2.77 40.47 34.12
CA SER A 636 -2.52 41.24 35.36
C SER A 636 -3.47 42.43 35.60
N VAL A 637 -4.43 42.69 34.72
CA VAL A 637 -5.31 43.88 34.80
C VAL A 637 -6.45 43.72 35.83
N PRO A 638 -6.59 44.60 36.85
CA PRO A 638 -7.74 44.62 37.76
C PRO A 638 -9.02 45.16 37.08
N GLN A 639 -10.19 44.75 37.58
CA GLN A 639 -11.49 45.19 37.05
C GLN A 639 -11.69 46.70 37.23
N HIS A 640 -11.91 47.45 36.13
CA HIS A 640 -12.27 48.87 36.19
C HIS A 640 -13.80 49.13 36.26
N HIS A 641 -14.64 48.10 36.38
CA HIS A 641 -16.10 48.27 36.50
C HIS A 641 -16.73 47.37 37.57
N PRO A 642 -17.54 47.91 38.49
CA PRO A 642 -18.13 47.17 39.62
C PRO A 642 -19.34 46.29 39.25
N SER A 643 -19.69 46.13 37.97
CA SER A 643 -20.86 45.37 37.53
C SER A 643 -20.61 43.88 37.21
N ASP A 644 -19.35 43.41 37.15
CA ASP A 644 -19.00 42.02 36.88
C ASP A 644 -18.51 41.28 38.13
N GLN A 645 -19.41 41.06 39.09
CA GLN A 645 -19.16 40.12 40.19
C GLN A 645 -19.14 38.69 39.65
N GLY A 646 -17.96 38.06 39.61
CA GLY A 646 -17.89 36.59 39.57
C GLY A 646 -16.70 35.89 38.89
N SER A 647 -15.71 36.57 38.30
CA SER A 647 -14.56 35.87 37.71
C SER A 647 -13.29 36.72 37.76
N SER A 648 -12.39 36.41 38.70
CA SER A 648 -11.08 37.05 38.88
C SER A 648 -9.98 36.46 37.99
N ASP A 649 -10.30 35.47 37.14
CA ASP A 649 -9.31 34.68 36.42
C ASP A 649 -9.44 34.83 34.90
N GLY A 650 -8.61 35.72 34.34
CA GLY A 650 -8.49 35.96 32.90
C GLY A 650 -7.06 35.71 32.41
N ALA A 651 -6.94 35.25 31.17
CA ALA A 651 -5.68 35.06 30.47
C ALA A 651 -5.61 36.00 29.24
N LEU A 652 -4.41 36.39 28.85
CA LEU A 652 -4.14 37.00 27.55
C LEU A 652 -3.62 35.91 26.62
N VAL A 653 -4.19 35.82 25.43
CA VAL A 653 -3.83 34.87 24.38
C VAL A 653 -3.26 35.67 23.21
N PHE A 654 -2.03 35.39 22.85
CA PHE A 654 -1.37 35.93 21.66
C PHE A 654 -1.45 34.91 20.54
N VAL A 655 -1.86 35.35 19.35
CA VAL A 655 -1.91 34.54 18.13
C VAL A 655 -1.08 35.26 17.08
N ASP A 656 0.10 34.73 16.82
CA ASP A 656 1.04 35.19 15.80
C ASP A 656 0.75 34.45 14.49
N VAL A 657 0.38 35.18 13.43
CA VAL A 657 0.09 34.63 12.11
C VAL A 657 1.09 35.17 11.10
N GLU A 658 1.85 34.28 10.47
CA GLU A 658 2.91 34.61 9.51
C GLU A 658 2.55 34.08 8.12
N ASN A 659 2.73 34.91 7.09
CA ASN A 659 2.63 34.47 5.70
C ASN A 659 3.94 33.82 5.26
N ILE A 660 3.92 32.50 5.15
CA ILE A 660 5.06 31.67 4.73
C ILE A 660 5.00 31.26 3.26
N ASN A 661 4.00 31.73 2.51
CA ASN A 661 3.88 31.49 1.08
C ASN A 661 5.00 32.24 0.33
N THR A 662 5.67 31.55 -0.60
CA THR A 662 6.81 32.07 -1.39
C THR A 662 6.39 32.62 -2.76
N SER A 663 5.11 32.95 -2.97
CA SER A 663 4.50 33.43 -4.23
C SER A 663 4.43 32.44 -5.40
N GLU A 664 4.84 31.18 -5.21
CA GLU A 664 4.79 30.12 -6.25
C GLU A 664 3.38 29.80 -6.76
N ALA A 665 2.34 30.14 -5.99
CA ALA A 665 0.94 29.82 -6.29
C ALA A 665 0.09 31.04 -6.75
N GLY A 666 0.72 32.14 -7.19
CA GLY A 666 -0.02 33.33 -7.66
C GLY A 666 -0.80 34.09 -6.57
N VAL A 667 -0.55 33.78 -5.30
CA VAL A 667 -1.19 34.41 -4.13
C VAL A 667 -0.62 35.81 -3.93
N GLN A 668 -1.49 36.83 -3.89
CA GLN A 668 -1.10 38.22 -3.62
C GLN A 668 -1.06 38.52 -2.12
N GLU A 669 -2.12 38.17 -1.42
CA GLU A 669 -2.30 38.51 0.00
C GLU A 669 -3.28 37.58 0.71
N PHE A 670 -3.12 37.48 2.03
CA PHE A 670 -4.04 36.79 2.94
C PHE A 670 -4.75 37.78 3.86
N HIS A 671 -6.02 37.53 4.15
CA HIS A 671 -6.82 38.31 5.09
C HIS A 671 -7.31 37.40 6.21
N ILE A 672 -7.07 37.78 7.47
CA ILE A 672 -7.60 37.07 8.63
C ILE A 672 -9.01 37.58 8.95
N ILE A 673 -9.99 36.70 8.79
CA ILE A 673 -11.42 37.06 8.83
C ILE A 673 -11.98 36.92 10.24
N GLN A 674 -11.65 35.81 10.89
CA GLN A 674 -12.23 35.42 12.16
C GLN A 674 -11.25 34.53 12.93
N VAL A 675 -11.17 34.77 14.24
CA VAL A 675 -10.52 33.86 15.18
C VAL A 675 -11.59 33.29 16.10
N SER A 676 -11.69 31.97 16.15
CA SER A 676 -12.62 31.27 17.02
C SER A 676 -11.86 30.39 18.00
N SER A 677 -12.47 30.05 19.12
CA SER A 677 -11.91 29.08 20.05
C SER A 677 -12.93 28.05 20.49
N SER A 678 -12.46 26.84 20.75
CA SER A 678 -13.25 25.75 21.32
C SER A 678 -12.54 25.19 22.54
N SER A 679 -13.26 25.15 23.66
CA SER A 679 -12.73 24.77 24.97
C SER A 679 -13.87 24.39 25.91
N ARG A 680 -13.58 23.56 26.92
CA ARG A 680 -14.56 23.24 27.99
C ARG A 680 -14.50 24.27 29.12
N HIS A 681 -13.32 24.85 29.39
CA HIS A 681 -13.11 25.67 30.58
C HIS A 681 -12.83 27.14 30.30
N TRP A 682 -12.36 27.49 29.10
CA TRP A 682 -11.97 28.84 28.71
C TRP A 682 -12.75 29.34 27.50
N ARG A 683 -12.90 30.65 27.37
CA ARG A 683 -13.47 31.27 26.17
C ARG A 683 -12.73 32.52 25.79
N LEU A 684 -12.59 32.78 24.49
CA LEU A 684 -12.14 34.07 24.00
C LEU A 684 -13.26 35.10 24.17
N HIS A 685 -12.93 36.24 24.77
CA HIS A 685 -13.90 37.26 25.17
C HIS A 685 -13.78 38.56 24.36
N LYS A 686 -12.56 39.09 24.22
CA LYS A 686 -12.34 40.39 23.56
C LYS A 686 -11.03 40.42 22.78
N PHE A 687 -11.09 40.92 21.54
CA PHE A 687 -9.91 41.26 20.75
C PHE A 687 -9.36 42.62 21.20
N ILE A 688 -8.05 42.67 21.47
CA ILE A 688 -7.32 43.86 21.91
C ILE A 688 -6.52 44.35 20.70
N ASN A 689 -7.04 45.38 20.02
CA ASN A 689 -6.39 45.99 18.86
C ASN A 689 -5.79 47.36 19.26
N PRO A 690 -4.46 47.48 19.42
CA PRO A 690 -3.82 48.73 19.82
C PRO A 690 -3.77 49.77 18.68
N SER A 691 -3.71 49.33 17.41
CA SER A 691 -3.38 50.17 16.26
C SER A 691 -4.59 50.79 15.54
N LYS A 692 -5.83 50.44 15.93
CA LYS A 692 -7.08 50.82 15.25
C LYS A 692 -7.17 50.43 13.76
N ASP A 693 -6.23 49.64 13.26
CA ASP A 693 -6.26 49.15 11.89
C ASP A 693 -7.36 48.09 11.75
N LYS A 694 -8.21 48.23 10.74
CA LYS A 694 -9.45 47.44 10.63
C LYS A 694 -9.27 46.16 9.82
N ASP A 695 -8.23 46.08 9.00
CA ASP A 695 -8.04 44.98 8.06
C ASP A 695 -6.76 44.19 8.40
N CYS A 696 -6.92 42.98 8.95
CA CYS A 696 -5.81 42.06 9.23
C CYS A 696 -5.29 41.42 7.94
N LYS A 697 -4.67 42.23 7.08
CA LYS A 697 -4.06 41.84 5.80
C LYS A 697 -2.59 41.46 5.97
N LEU A 698 -2.17 40.41 5.27
CA LEU A 698 -0.81 39.87 5.27
C LEU A 698 -0.34 39.66 3.82
N THR A 699 0.63 40.47 3.39
CA THR A 699 1.37 40.26 2.15
C THR A 699 2.57 39.33 2.38
N SER A 700 3.35 39.05 1.34
CA SER A 700 4.44 38.06 1.40
C SER A 700 5.45 38.38 2.50
N ARG A 701 5.73 37.40 3.38
CA ARG A 701 6.65 37.47 4.54
C ARG A 701 6.23 38.42 5.66
N GLU A 702 4.99 38.92 5.65
CA GLU A 702 4.46 39.70 6.77
C GLU A 702 3.94 38.80 7.89
N ARG A 703 3.90 39.36 9.10
CA ARG A 703 3.40 38.71 10.31
C ARG A 703 2.47 39.63 11.08
N ALA A 704 1.32 39.12 11.51
CA ALA A 704 0.37 39.81 12.37
C ALA A 704 0.39 39.19 13.77
N LYS A 705 0.43 40.03 14.79
CA LYS A 705 0.33 39.62 16.20
C LYS A 705 -1.02 40.04 16.77
N LEU A 706 -1.91 39.07 16.96
CA LEU A 706 -3.26 39.28 17.46
C LEU A 706 -3.31 39.01 18.97
N CYS A 707 -3.90 39.91 19.75
CA CYS A 707 -4.02 39.75 21.21
C CYS A 707 -5.48 39.64 21.62
N PHE A 708 -5.81 38.61 22.40
CA PHE A 708 -7.16 38.34 22.88
C PHE A 708 -7.18 38.19 24.40
N ARG A 709 -8.26 38.67 25.03
CA ARG A 709 -8.58 38.34 26.43
C ARG A 709 -9.40 37.06 26.45
N ALA A 710 -8.94 36.05 27.18
CA ALA A 710 -9.66 34.84 27.51
C ALA A 710 -10.15 34.87 28.97
N ILE A 711 -11.30 34.27 29.23
CA ILE A 711 -11.91 34.17 30.57
C ILE A 711 -12.46 32.77 30.79
N ARG A 712 -12.54 32.33 32.04
CA ARG A 712 -13.12 31.02 32.37
C ARG A 712 -14.64 30.99 32.12
N CYS A 713 -15.12 29.88 31.56
CA CYS A 713 -16.54 29.60 31.40
C CYS A 713 -17.19 29.36 32.77
N LYS A 714 -18.47 29.70 32.92
CA LYS A 714 -19.25 29.31 34.11
C LYS A 714 -19.52 27.81 33.99
N LEU A 715 -19.17 27.02 35.02
CA LEU A 715 -19.34 25.56 35.00
C LEU A 715 -20.79 25.20 34.61
N HIS A 716 -20.97 24.56 33.47
CA HIS A 716 -22.22 23.89 33.11
C HIS A 716 -22.01 22.39 33.32
N GLN A 717 -22.99 21.72 33.95
CA GLN A 717 -22.91 20.30 34.35
C GLN A 717 -22.97 19.31 33.16
N GLY A 718 -22.63 19.72 31.94
CA GLY A 718 -22.68 18.91 30.72
C GLY A 718 -21.30 18.62 30.12
N THR A 719 -21.22 17.58 29.28
CA THR A 719 -20.00 17.11 28.58
C THR A 719 -19.61 17.94 27.34
N GLY A 720 -20.38 18.98 26.99
CA GLY A 720 -20.20 19.78 25.77
C GLY A 720 -19.04 20.77 25.81
N SER A 721 -18.47 21.08 24.65
CA SER A 721 -17.49 22.16 24.49
C SER A 721 -18.19 23.46 24.07
N THR A 722 -17.65 24.60 24.51
CA THR A 722 -18.17 25.91 24.11
C THR A 722 -17.35 26.44 22.95
N ILE A 723 -18.00 26.75 21.82
CA ILE A 723 -17.35 27.45 20.70
C ILE A 723 -17.65 28.93 20.82
N THR A 724 -16.60 29.75 20.88
CA THR A 724 -16.70 31.21 20.87
C THR A 724 -16.06 31.78 19.62
N SER A 725 -16.80 32.60 18.88
CA SER A 725 -16.33 33.22 17.63
C SER A 725 -16.13 34.73 17.80
N LEU A 726 -14.96 35.23 17.40
CA LEU A 726 -14.67 36.65 17.30
C LEU A 726 -14.39 37.02 15.84
N PRO A 727 -15.39 37.54 15.10
CA PRO A 727 -15.16 38.05 13.76
C PRO A 727 -14.31 39.32 13.84
N LEU A 728 -13.24 39.37 13.03
CA LEU A 728 -12.39 40.54 12.87
C LEU A 728 -12.91 41.46 11.76
N LEU A 729 -13.65 40.91 10.80
CA LEU A 729 -14.32 41.61 9.69
C LEU A 729 -15.85 41.65 9.87
N PHE A 730 -16.56 42.32 8.95
CA PHE A 730 -18.02 42.56 9.01
C PHE A 730 -18.90 41.30 8.89
N THR A 731 -18.36 40.20 8.38
CA THR A 731 -19.08 38.92 8.19
C THR A 731 -18.72 37.93 9.29
N GLN A 732 -19.72 37.40 9.98
CA GLN A 732 -19.51 36.37 11.01
C GLN A 732 -19.71 34.97 10.42
N ILE A 733 -18.72 34.09 10.61
CA ILE A 733 -18.78 32.69 10.21
C ILE A 733 -19.29 31.84 11.37
N ILE A 734 -20.26 30.95 11.09
CA ILE A 734 -20.78 29.99 12.06
C ILE A 734 -19.79 28.83 12.18
N SER A 735 -18.80 28.95 13.06
CA SER A 735 -17.76 27.93 13.25
C SER A 735 -18.26 26.59 13.80
N SER A 736 -19.49 26.54 14.32
CA SER A 736 -20.15 25.30 14.76
C SER A 736 -20.85 24.54 13.62
N SER A 737 -20.81 25.03 12.39
CA SER A 737 -21.44 24.38 11.23
C SER A 737 -20.43 23.73 10.30
N THR A 738 -20.86 22.70 9.57
CA THR A 738 -20.10 22.09 8.47
C THR A 738 -19.77 23.15 7.41
N PRO A 739 -18.52 23.24 6.90
CA PRO A 739 -17.41 22.32 7.16
C PRO A 739 -16.48 22.72 8.32
N CYS A 740 -16.63 23.91 8.91
CA CYS A 740 -15.70 24.47 9.90
C CYS A 740 -15.57 23.59 11.14
N GLY A 741 -16.70 23.27 11.79
CA GLY A 741 -16.74 22.47 13.01
C GLY A 741 -16.22 21.05 12.81
N ASP A 742 -16.61 20.40 11.71
CA ASP A 742 -16.22 19.03 11.37
C ASP A 742 -14.71 18.87 11.31
N PHE A 743 -14.03 19.72 10.52
CA PHE A 743 -12.58 19.67 10.38
C PHE A 743 -11.86 20.00 11.68
N PHE A 744 -12.40 20.93 12.48
CA PHE A 744 -11.83 21.28 13.77
C PHE A 744 -11.82 20.09 14.73
N PHE A 745 -12.98 19.48 14.99
CA PHE A 745 -13.09 18.37 15.93
C PHE A 745 -12.34 17.12 15.46
N ARG A 746 -12.26 16.88 14.14
CA ARG A 746 -11.45 15.79 13.58
C ARG A 746 -9.94 15.99 13.80
N CYS A 747 -9.44 17.22 13.62
CA CYS A 747 -8.03 17.53 13.91
C CYS A 747 -7.70 17.27 15.39
N CYS A 748 -8.57 17.67 16.33
CA CYS A 748 -8.34 17.44 17.76
C CYS A 748 -8.23 15.95 18.11
N GLN A 749 -9.09 15.09 17.54
CA GLN A 749 -9.06 13.63 17.79
C GLN A 749 -7.74 12.98 17.31
N THR A 750 -7.21 13.42 16.16
CA THR A 750 -5.93 12.90 15.64
C THR A 750 -4.74 13.25 16.54
N SER A 751 -4.73 14.44 17.15
CA SER A 751 -3.66 14.87 18.06
C SER A 751 -3.69 14.13 19.39
N GLU A 752 -4.86 13.77 19.91
CA GLU A 752 -5.01 12.98 21.15
C GLU A 752 -4.55 11.53 20.95
N SER A 753 -4.85 10.91 19.80
CA SER A 753 -4.43 9.53 19.50
C SER A 753 -2.92 9.36 19.32
N GLN A 754 -2.19 10.41 18.91
CA GLN A 754 -0.73 10.37 18.75
C GLN A 754 0.04 10.55 20.08
N GLN A 755 -0.60 11.08 21.13
CA GLN A 755 0.01 11.20 22.46
C GLN A 755 0.00 9.89 23.26
N VAL A 756 -0.81 8.91 22.86
CA VAL A 756 -0.85 7.56 23.45
C VAL A 756 0.05 6.62 22.62
N ALA A 757 1.36 6.75 22.75
CA ALA A 757 2.28 5.74 22.21
C ALA A 757 2.07 4.41 22.97
N PRO A 758 1.98 3.25 22.28
CA PRO A 758 1.91 1.96 22.95
C PRO A 758 3.26 1.70 23.61
N SER A 759 3.28 1.66 24.94
CA SER A 759 4.42 1.18 25.71
C SER A 759 4.75 -0.25 25.25
N LYS A 760 5.92 -0.43 24.63
CA LYS A 760 6.44 -1.74 24.23
C LYS A 760 6.41 -2.68 25.44
N VAL A 761 5.52 -3.67 25.40
CA VAL A 761 5.50 -4.76 26.37
C VAL A 761 6.64 -5.71 26.03
N SER A 762 7.76 -5.62 26.76
CA SER A 762 8.73 -6.70 26.84
C SER A 762 8.38 -7.59 28.03
N SER A 763 7.89 -8.80 27.76
CA SER A 763 7.73 -9.85 28.76
C SER A 763 9.09 -10.43 29.13
N TYR A 764 9.46 -10.41 30.41
CA TYR A 764 10.08 -11.53 31.15
C TYR A 764 10.24 -11.13 32.62
N GLY A 765 9.82 -12.02 33.55
CA GLY A 765 10.25 -11.98 34.95
C GLY A 765 9.12 -11.88 35.97
N LYS A 766 8.79 -13.02 36.59
CA LYS A 766 8.02 -13.09 37.85
C LYS A 766 8.84 -12.47 38.98
N SER A 767 8.28 -11.50 39.70
CA SER A 767 8.57 -11.27 41.13
C SER A 767 7.47 -10.40 41.78
N GLN A 768 7.31 -10.61 43.09
CA GLN A 768 6.25 -10.18 44.01
C GLN A 768 5.96 -8.66 44.06
N PRO A 769 4.79 -8.26 44.62
CA PRO A 769 4.44 -6.85 44.78
C PRO A 769 5.29 -6.21 45.89
N PRO A 770 5.91 -5.03 45.68
CA PRO A 770 6.52 -4.31 46.77
C PRO A 770 5.46 -3.51 47.54
N VAL A 771 5.60 -3.60 48.86
CA VAL A 771 4.90 -2.86 49.90
C VAL A 771 5.05 -1.35 49.70
N CYS A 772 3.99 -0.61 50.03
CA CYS A 772 3.88 0.85 50.02
C CYS A 772 5.12 1.57 50.59
N ALA A 773 5.74 2.41 49.76
CA ALA A 773 6.55 3.55 50.19
C ALA A 773 5.95 4.81 49.58
N GLU A 774 5.55 5.77 50.43
CA GLU A 774 4.87 7.02 50.07
C GLU A 774 5.74 7.91 49.15
N ASN A 775 5.35 8.03 47.87
CA ASN A 775 5.94 8.97 46.91
C ASN A 775 5.31 10.38 47.05
N ARG A 776 5.76 11.18 48.03
CA ARG A 776 5.29 12.57 48.29
C ARG A 776 5.76 13.63 47.26
N THR A 777 6.54 13.25 46.25
CA THR A 777 7.01 14.15 45.17
C THR A 777 6.04 14.25 43.97
N SER A 778 5.02 13.40 43.93
CA SER A 778 4.02 13.35 42.85
C SER A 778 2.90 14.43 42.97
N ASP A 779 2.79 15.10 44.13
CA ASP A 779 1.74 16.10 44.38
C ASP A 779 2.05 17.51 43.84
N ILE A 780 3.31 17.98 43.86
CA ILE A 780 3.65 19.34 43.41
C ILE A 780 3.46 19.47 41.89
N SER A 781 4.00 18.52 41.13
CA SER A 781 3.94 18.53 39.67
C SER A 781 2.51 18.36 39.15
N SER A 782 1.64 17.66 39.88
CA SER A 782 0.23 17.51 39.53
C SER A 782 -0.59 18.76 39.86
N ILE A 783 -0.33 19.44 40.99
CA ILE A 783 -0.94 20.73 41.32
C ILE A 783 -0.52 21.81 40.32
N LEU A 784 0.78 21.91 39.99
CA LEU A 784 1.29 22.87 39.00
C LEU A 784 0.73 22.62 37.59
N LYS A 785 0.63 21.34 37.18
CA LYS A 785 -0.01 20.97 35.90
C LYS A 785 -1.46 21.45 35.83
N LYS A 786 -2.24 21.27 36.90
CA LYS A 786 -3.64 21.74 36.96
C LYS A 786 -3.78 23.26 36.99
N CYS A 787 -2.83 23.99 37.58
CA CYS A 787 -2.88 25.45 37.65
C CYS A 787 -2.59 26.12 36.29
N ASN A 788 -1.73 25.49 35.49
CA ASN A 788 -1.31 25.99 34.17
C ASN A 788 -2.08 25.36 33.01
N GLU A 789 -3.05 24.48 33.30
CA GLU A 789 -3.85 23.80 32.30
C GLU A 789 -4.75 24.81 31.57
N LEU A 790 -4.52 24.92 30.27
CA LEU A 790 -5.35 25.67 29.35
C LEU A 790 -5.88 24.66 28.34
N ASP A 791 -7.17 24.59 28.09
CA ASP A 791 -7.75 23.69 27.08
C ASP A 791 -8.33 24.53 25.94
N LEU A 792 -7.56 25.49 25.44
CA LEU A 792 -8.02 26.46 24.45
C LEU A 792 -7.53 26.08 23.06
N ASN A 793 -8.43 25.54 22.24
CA ASN A 793 -8.13 25.28 20.83
C ASN A 793 -8.55 26.48 19.99
N ILE A 794 -7.66 26.97 19.14
CA ILE A 794 -7.84 28.17 18.33
C ILE A 794 -8.04 27.78 16.87
N ILE A 795 -9.02 28.41 16.23
CA ILE A 795 -9.34 28.28 14.81
C ILE A 795 -9.10 29.64 14.17
N VAL A 796 -8.17 29.72 13.22
CA VAL A 796 -7.89 30.93 12.44
C VAL A 796 -8.47 30.74 11.04
N ILE A 797 -9.46 31.55 10.67
CA ILE A 797 -10.11 31.50 9.35
C ILE A 797 -9.57 32.63 8.48
N TRP A 798 -9.15 32.29 7.27
CA TRP A 798 -8.47 33.21 6.36
C TRP A 798 -9.05 33.15 4.94
N LYS A 799 -8.82 34.23 4.19
CA LYS A 799 -9.05 34.37 2.75
C LYS A 799 -7.74 34.66 2.05
N ALA A 800 -7.48 34.00 0.92
CA ALA A 800 -6.35 34.31 0.05
C ALA A 800 -6.85 34.86 -1.28
N TYR A 801 -6.25 35.95 -1.74
CA TYR A 801 -6.55 36.53 -3.04
C TYR A 801 -5.47 36.09 -4.03
N VAL A 802 -5.88 35.28 -4.99
CA VAL A 802 -5.00 34.66 -6.00
C VAL A 802 -5.32 35.25 -7.35
N VAL A 803 -4.31 35.53 -8.16
CA VAL A 803 -4.48 35.97 -9.54
C VAL A 803 -3.93 34.87 -10.46
N GLU A 804 -4.83 34.23 -11.18
CA GLU A 804 -4.53 33.16 -12.13
C GLU A 804 -5.22 33.52 -13.46
N ASP A 805 -4.47 33.51 -14.57
CA ASP A 805 -4.97 33.83 -15.92
C ASP A 805 -5.80 35.13 -16.03
N ASN A 806 -5.33 36.22 -15.37
CA ASN A 806 -6.02 37.52 -15.28
C ASN A 806 -7.41 37.48 -14.60
N LYS A 807 -7.76 36.38 -13.92
CA LYS A 807 -8.95 36.28 -13.06
C LYS A 807 -8.51 36.29 -11.59
N GLN A 808 -9.24 37.06 -10.78
CA GLN A 808 -9.04 37.08 -9.34
C GLN A 808 -9.90 35.98 -8.70
N LEU A 809 -9.24 35.02 -8.07
CA LEU A 809 -9.84 33.93 -7.32
C LEU A 809 -9.70 34.20 -5.82
N ILE A 810 -10.77 33.94 -5.06
CA ILE A 810 -10.75 34.05 -3.61
C ILE A 810 -10.79 32.64 -3.04
N LEU A 811 -9.71 32.23 -2.39
CA LEU A 811 -9.64 30.96 -1.68
C LEU A 811 -9.94 31.21 -0.20
N GLU A 812 -10.58 30.25 0.45
CA GLU A 812 -10.89 30.30 1.89
C GLU A 812 -10.23 29.11 2.59
N GLY A 813 -9.80 29.28 3.83
CA GLY A 813 -9.18 28.19 4.58
C GLY A 813 -9.23 28.39 6.09
N GLN A 814 -8.80 27.36 6.82
CA GLN A 814 -8.68 27.39 8.27
C GLN A 814 -7.48 26.60 8.80
N LEU A 815 -6.88 27.14 9.86
CA LEU A 815 -5.77 26.54 10.59
C LEU A 815 -6.16 26.38 12.05
N HIS A 816 -5.67 25.31 12.66
CA HIS A 816 -5.98 24.94 14.05
C HIS A 816 -4.72 24.94 14.90
N VAL A 817 -4.82 25.44 16.14
CA VAL A 817 -3.73 25.40 17.13
C VAL A 817 -4.31 24.98 18.48
N ALA A 818 -3.80 23.91 19.07
CA ALA A 818 -4.20 23.44 20.38
C ALA A 818 -3.28 24.03 21.47
N LEU A 819 -3.78 24.97 22.28
CA LEU A 819 -3.00 25.61 23.34
C LEU A 819 -3.33 24.95 24.68
N GLN A 820 -2.41 24.08 25.12
CA GLN A 820 -2.60 23.19 26.28
C GLN A 820 -2.07 23.73 27.62
N THR A 821 -1.17 24.71 27.58
CA THR A 821 -0.47 25.17 28.79
C THR A 821 -0.14 26.65 28.71
N VAL A 822 -0.37 27.37 29.81
CA VAL A 822 0.03 28.77 29.94
C VAL A 822 1.56 28.89 29.96
N GLY A 823 2.11 29.86 29.21
CA GLY A 823 3.55 30.11 29.10
C GLY A 823 4.31 29.21 28.12
N LYS A 824 3.65 28.26 27.45
CA LYS A 824 4.22 27.50 26.33
C LYS A 824 3.61 27.95 25.01
N GLU A 825 4.43 28.00 23.97
CA GLU A 825 3.98 28.28 22.60
C GLU A 825 3.49 26.99 21.92
N ALA A 826 2.39 27.10 21.17
CA ALA A 826 1.85 26.04 20.32
C ALA A 826 1.83 26.53 18.87
N SER A 827 2.05 25.65 17.89
CA SER A 827 2.09 25.99 16.47
C SER A 827 1.18 25.10 15.62
N SER A 828 0.67 25.65 14.52
CA SER A 828 -0.12 24.90 13.52
C SER A 828 0.76 23.98 12.67
N LEU A 829 2.01 24.36 12.44
CA LEU A 829 3.03 23.56 11.76
C LEU A 829 3.91 22.87 12.80
N THR A 830 4.12 21.56 12.66
CA THR A 830 5.15 20.87 13.44
C THR A 830 6.52 21.35 12.96
N PRO A 831 7.38 21.90 13.83
CA PRO A 831 8.73 22.29 13.43
C PRO A 831 9.43 21.06 12.87
N ARG A 832 9.90 21.15 11.62
CA ARG A 832 10.81 20.16 11.06
C ARG A 832 11.96 20.06 12.05
N LYS A 833 12.17 18.89 12.66
CA LYS A 833 13.51 18.57 13.16
C LYS A 833 14.35 18.64 11.92
N GLU A 834 15.09 19.74 11.72
CA GLU A 834 16.15 19.78 10.73
C GLU A 834 16.92 18.49 10.95
N ALA A 835 16.87 17.60 9.96
CA ALA A 835 17.75 16.45 9.95
C ALA A 835 19.12 17.07 10.10
N GLN A 836 19.78 16.80 11.24
CA GLN A 836 21.08 17.36 11.56
C GLN A 836 21.93 17.23 10.31
N GLU A 837 22.15 18.36 9.64
CA GLU A 837 23.14 18.45 8.59
C GLU A 837 24.42 17.94 9.23
N MET A 838 25.04 16.91 8.65
CA MET A 838 26.19 16.23 9.25
C MET A 838 27.35 17.23 9.39
N VAL A 839 27.39 17.94 10.51
CA VAL A 839 28.52 18.78 10.89
C VAL A 839 29.61 17.85 11.42
N LEU A 840 30.76 17.89 10.75
CA LEU A 840 32.00 17.23 11.16
C LEU A 840 32.29 17.41 12.66
N LEU A 841 32.52 16.29 13.34
CA LEU A 841 32.83 16.18 14.77
C LEU A 841 33.98 17.12 15.17
N LYS A 842 33.65 18.21 15.88
CA LYS A 842 34.61 18.96 16.69
C LYS A 842 34.51 18.50 18.14
N PHE A 843 35.57 17.85 18.62
CA PHE A 843 35.75 17.54 20.03
C PHE A 843 35.84 18.83 20.85
N LYS A 844 34.92 19.01 21.80
CA LYS A 844 35.05 19.98 22.89
C LYS A 844 35.04 19.24 24.22
N SER A 845 35.95 19.66 25.09
CA SER A 845 36.17 19.17 26.45
C SER A 845 34.94 19.41 27.33
N GLU A 846 34.58 18.40 28.14
CA GLU A 846 33.50 18.42 29.12
C GLU A 846 33.66 19.58 30.12
N VAL A 847 32.65 20.45 30.17
CA VAL A 847 32.38 21.37 31.29
C VAL A 847 31.44 20.64 32.24
N PRO A 848 31.60 20.74 33.59
CA PRO A 848 30.75 20.03 34.54
C PRO A 848 29.28 20.39 34.35
N PRO A 849 28.35 19.48 34.71
CA PRO A 849 26.93 19.67 34.47
C PRO A 849 26.45 20.96 35.15
N PRO A 850 25.62 21.78 34.49
CA PRO A 850 24.99 22.89 35.16
C PRO A 850 24.16 22.32 36.30
N VAL A 851 24.36 22.85 37.51
CA VAL A 851 23.43 22.65 38.62
C VAL A 851 22.05 23.01 38.10
N VAL A 852 21.16 22.03 38.00
CA VAL A 852 19.77 22.24 37.59
C VAL A 852 19.18 23.28 38.56
N PRO A 853 18.88 24.52 38.12
CA PRO A 853 18.15 25.42 38.99
C PRO A 853 16.78 24.76 39.27
N PRO A 854 16.22 24.89 40.49
CA PRO A 854 14.89 24.39 40.76
C PRO A 854 13.92 24.94 39.69
N SER A 855 13.10 24.06 39.13
CA SER A 855 12.24 24.32 37.98
C SER A 855 11.52 25.67 38.08
N ALA A 856 11.62 26.48 37.04
CA ALA A 856 10.86 27.74 36.87
C ALA A 856 9.34 27.56 37.07
N GLU A 857 8.84 26.31 37.00
CA GLU A 857 7.45 25.90 37.18
C GLU A 857 6.86 26.26 38.56
N LEU A 858 7.68 26.33 39.62
CA LEU A 858 7.21 26.71 40.97
C LEU A 858 6.96 28.22 41.14
N SER A 859 7.48 29.04 40.23
CA SER A 859 7.34 30.50 40.27
C SER A 859 5.94 31.01 39.89
N GLN A 860 4.99 30.11 39.61
CA GLN A 860 3.64 30.43 39.13
C GLN A 860 2.54 30.18 40.17
N LEU A 861 2.89 29.71 41.38
CA LEU A 861 1.93 29.45 42.47
C LEU A 861 1.22 30.71 42.98
N ILE A 862 1.99 31.78 43.17
CA ILE A 862 1.48 33.08 43.60
C ILE A 862 1.76 34.09 42.51
N LYS A 863 0.73 34.77 42.04
CA LYS A 863 0.85 35.90 41.14
C LYS A 863 0.96 37.19 41.94
N THR A 864 1.91 38.04 41.58
CA THR A 864 2.14 39.33 42.23
C THR A 864 1.84 40.48 41.27
N SER A 865 1.26 41.56 41.78
CA SER A 865 1.05 42.80 41.03
C SER A 865 1.27 43.99 41.94
N LEU A 866 2.13 44.93 41.52
CA LEU A 866 2.38 46.19 42.23
C LEU A 866 1.52 47.29 41.61
N GLN A 867 0.72 47.96 42.44
CA GLN A 867 -0.04 49.15 42.06
C GLN A 867 0.58 50.37 42.75
N TYR A 868 0.91 51.37 41.95
CA TYR A 868 1.59 52.58 42.39
C TYR A 868 1.32 53.72 41.39
N PRO A 869 1.39 54.99 41.84
CA PRO A 869 1.28 56.12 40.92
C PRO A 869 2.51 56.22 40.00
N GLU A 870 2.32 56.37 38.69
CA GLU A 870 3.43 56.46 37.71
C GLU A 870 4.29 57.71 37.92
N SER A 871 3.69 58.82 38.39
CA SER A 871 4.41 60.03 38.81
C SER A 871 3.91 60.53 40.17
N TYR A 872 4.81 60.96 41.04
CA TYR A 872 4.49 61.54 42.34
C TYR A 872 5.32 62.81 42.59
N SER A 873 4.65 63.90 42.96
CA SER A 873 5.28 65.21 43.20
C SER A 873 5.46 65.45 44.70
N HIS A 874 6.67 65.80 45.13
CA HIS A 874 6.99 66.02 46.54
C HIS A 874 7.98 67.18 46.71
N ALA A 875 7.77 68.02 47.73
CA ALA A 875 8.62 69.17 48.03
C ALA A 875 9.72 68.79 49.03
N PHE A 876 10.87 68.31 48.53
CA PHE A 876 11.98 67.82 49.37
C PHE A 876 12.63 68.90 50.26
N VAL A 877 12.39 70.18 49.95
CA VAL A 877 12.91 71.33 50.72
C VAL A 877 12.10 71.55 52.01
N GLN A 878 10.80 71.21 52.01
CA GLN A 878 9.92 71.36 53.18
C GLN A 878 9.89 70.11 54.04
N ASP A 879 9.80 68.93 53.41
CA ASP A 879 9.89 67.64 54.07
C ASP A 879 10.92 66.78 53.34
N SER A 880 12.02 66.43 54.02
CA SER A 880 13.12 65.68 53.43
C SER A 880 12.79 64.21 53.10
N LEU A 881 11.64 63.72 53.58
CA LEU A 881 11.20 62.34 53.45
C LEU A 881 9.91 62.24 52.61
N CYS A 882 10.00 61.62 51.43
CA CYS A 882 8.83 61.33 50.60
C CYS A 882 8.39 59.87 50.83
N VAL A 883 7.19 59.64 51.36
CA VAL A 883 6.66 58.28 51.56
C VAL A 883 5.42 58.06 50.70
N VAL A 884 5.53 57.15 49.73
CA VAL A 884 4.44 56.82 48.79
C VAL A 884 3.85 55.46 49.16
N PRO A 885 2.53 55.34 49.34
CA PRO A 885 1.88 54.04 49.51
C PRO A 885 1.88 53.27 48.19
N VAL A 886 2.28 52.00 48.24
CA VAL A 886 2.33 51.08 47.10
C VAL A 886 1.56 49.82 47.47
N THR A 887 0.60 49.41 46.66
CA THR A 887 -0.22 48.23 46.97
C THR A 887 0.34 47.00 46.26
N LEU A 888 0.82 46.02 47.02
CA LEU A 888 1.21 44.70 46.53
C LEU A 888 0.02 43.76 46.60
N THR A 889 -0.50 43.34 45.45
CA THR A 889 -1.56 42.33 45.35
C THR A 889 -0.92 40.95 45.15
N LEU A 890 -1.27 40.00 46.01
CA LEU A 890 -0.91 38.59 45.91
C LEU A 890 -2.16 37.79 45.53
N THR A 891 -2.06 36.87 44.58
CA THR A 891 -3.14 35.95 44.21
C THR A 891 -2.64 34.52 44.27
N ASN A 892 -3.27 33.67 45.08
CA ASN A 892 -3.00 32.23 45.07
C ASN A 892 -3.65 31.60 43.84
N CYS A 893 -2.85 31.16 42.86
CA CYS A 893 -3.36 30.57 41.63
C CYS A 893 -3.72 29.07 41.79
N SER A 894 -3.48 28.49 42.97
CA SER A 894 -3.69 27.06 43.23
C SER A 894 -5.01 26.76 43.95
N LEU A 895 -5.46 25.50 43.82
CA LEU A 895 -6.61 24.95 44.54
C LEU A 895 -6.24 24.50 45.97
N ALA A 896 -4.97 24.63 46.37
CA ALA A 896 -4.46 24.29 47.68
C ALA A 896 -4.12 25.56 48.48
N GLN A 897 -4.06 25.45 49.80
CA GLN A 897 -3.63 26.54 50.65
C GLN A 897 -2.11 26.75 50.51
N ALA A 898 -1.67 28.01 50.42
CA ALA A 898 -0.26 28.36 50.24
C ALA A 898 0.26 29.25 51.38
N ASP A 899 1.38 28.86 51.97
CA ASP A 899 2.22 29.73 52.81
C ASP A 899 3.02 30.66 51.90
N VAL A 900 2.90 31.96 52.12
CA VAL A 900 3.58 33.01 51.36
C VAL A 900 4.45 33.84 52.30
N ILE A 901 5.74 33.99 51.95
CA ILE A 901 6.67 34.89 52.62
C ILE A 901 7.05 36.00 51.67
N ILE A 902 6.84 37.26 52.06
CA ILE A 902 7.34 38.42 51.31
C ILE A 902 8.54 38.99 52.06
N ASP A 903 9.67 39.11 51.40
CA ASP A 903 10.88 39.75 51.92
C ASP A 903 11.14 41.06 51.15
N LEU A 904 11.12 42.18 51.89
CA LEU A 904 11.39 43.52 51.36
C LEU A 904 12.82 43.99 51.62
N ARG A 905 13.67 43.13 52.20
CA ARG A 905 15.05 43.48 52.54
C ARG A 905 15.92 43.44 51.29
N HIS A 906 16.63 44.54 51.03
CA HIS A 906 17.73 44.55 50.06
C HIS A 906 18.88 43.69 50.59
N LYS A 907 19.06 42.48 50.05
CA LYS A 907 20.30 41.70 50.20
C LYS A 907 20.86 41.44 48.80
N SER A 908 21.97 42.09 48.45
CA SER A 908 22.75 41.68 47.28
C SER A 908 23.23 40.25 47.54
N THR A 909 23.05 39.36 46.56
CA THR A 909 23.54 37.98 46.63
C THR A 909 24.86 37.82 45.86
N ASN A 910 25.50 38.93 45.48
CA ASN A 910 26.77 38.94 44.76
C ASN A 910 27.60 40.16 45.19
N PRO A 911 28.85 39.98 45.69
CA PRO A 911 29.71 41.10 46.09
C PRO A 911 30.38 41.83 44.89
N ASP A 912 30.29 41.30 43.66
CA ASP A 912 31.08 41.78 42.51
C ASP A 912 30.28 42.47 41.38
N SER A 913 29.00 42.79 41.56
CA SER A 913 28.24 43.59 40.59
C SER A 913 28.10 45.04 41.07
N LEU A 914 28.81 45.95 40.41
CA LEU A 914 28.59 47.41 40.44
C LEU A 914 27.20 47.72 39.85
N GLU A 915 26.13 47.43 40.59
CA GLU A 915 24.78 47.89 40.27
C GLU A 915 24.46 49.12 41.10
N VAL A 916 24.03 50.16 40.38
CA VAL A 916 23.68 51.50 40.84
C VAL A 916 22.79 51.43 42.09
N TYR A 917 23.24 52.06 43.19
CA TYR A 917 22.48 52.24 44.42
C TYR A 917 21.04 52.68 44.10
N SER A 918 20.05 51.86 44.43
CA SER A 918 18.63 52.26 44.39
C SER A 918 18.37 53.14 45.62
N PRO A 919 18.14 54.47 45.51
CA PRO A 919 18.13 55.39 46.65
C PRO A 919 16.86 55.33 47.51
N PHE A 920 15.95 54.39 47.26
CA PHE A 920 14.69 54.27 47.96
C PHE A 920 14.68 53.04 48.89
N THR A 921 13.90 53.10 49.97
CA THR A 921 13.80 52.01 50.95
C THR A 921 12.34 51.71 51.28
N TRP A 922 11.99 50.43 51.44
CA TRP A 922 10.70 50.03 51.99
C TRP A 922 10.67 50.30 53.49
N VAL A 923 9.71 51.12 53.95
CA VAL A 923 9.58 51.51 55.36
C VAL A 923 8.41 50.77 56.00
N GLY A 924 8.63 50.26 57.22
CA GLY A 924 7.64 49.49 57.97
C GLY A 924 8.05 48.02 58.12
N GLN A 925 7.09 47.11 58.03
CA GLN A 925 7.33 45.68 58.18
C GLN A 925 8.14 45.14 56.99
N THR A 926 9.32 44.58 57.29
CA THR A 926 10.32 44.16 56.28
C THR A 926 10.14 42.71 55.80
N GLN A 927 9.38 41.91 56.54
CA GLN A 927 8.99 40.56 56.14
C GLN A 927 7.54 40.27 56.51
N TYR A 928 6.76 39.73 55.58
CA TYR A 928 5.39 39.26 55.80
C TYR A 928 5.36 37.74 55.69
N LYS A 929 4.64 37.07 56.59
CA LYS A 929 4.33 35.64 56.51
C LYS A 929 2.81 35.49 56.52
N LEU A 930 2.26 34.92 55.46
CA LEU A 930 0.84 34.93 55.15
C LEU A 930 0.42 33.52 54.75
N GLN A 931 -0.84 33.18 55.01
CA GLN A 931 -1.46 31.98 54.49
C GLN A 931 -2.62 32.38 53.59
N LEU A 932 -2.54 32.02 52.31
CA LEU A 932 -3.60 32.29 51.33
C LEU A 932 -4.39 31.01 51.08
N LYS A 933 -5.71 31.08 51.24
CA LYS A 933 -6.64 30.02 50.84
C LYS A 933 -6.60 29.82 49.33
N ALA A 934 -7.15 28.70 48.87
CA ALA A 934 -7.29 28.40 47.45
C ALA A 934 -7.97 29.58 46.72
N GLN A 935 -7.34 30.08 45.65
CA GLN A 935 -7.83 31.21 44.83
C GLN A 935 -8.01 32.56 45.56
N GLU A 936 -7.45 32.72 46.77
CA GLU A 936 -7.55 33.97 47.53
C GLU A 936 -6.67 35.09 46.92
N VAL A 937 -7.23 36.31 46.89
CA VAL A 937 -6.53 37.53 46.51
C VAL A 937 -6.35 38.39 47.76
N LEU A 938 -5.11 38.73 48.09
CA LEU A 938 -4.78 39.58 49.24
C LEU A 938 -4.03 40.82 48.78
N CYS A 939 -4.46 42.00 49.23
CA CYS A 939 -3.80 43.27 48.96
C CYS A 939 -3.05 43.75 50.21
N LEU A 940 -1.76 44.04 50.07
CA LEU A 940 -0.92 44.59 51.12
C LEU A 940 -0.51 45.99 50.77
N THR A 941 -0.65 46.92 51.71
CA THR A 941 -0.18 48.30 51.52
C THR A 941 1.25 48.42 52.04
N LEU A 942 2.19 48.56 51.13
CA LEU A 942 3.60 48.83 51.38
C LEU A 942 3.85 50.34 51.35
N ARG A 943 4.97 50.79 51.92
CA ARG A 943 5.37 52.20 51.91
C ARG A 943 6.78 52.31 51.35
N ALA A 944 6.91 52.91 50.17
CA ALA A 944 8.19 53.21 49.55
C ALA A 944 8.63 54.61 49.98
N CYS A 945 9.85 54.73 50.49
CA CYS A 945 10.42 55.97 50.97
C CYS A 945 11.57 56.45 50.09
N PHE A 946 11.51 57.70 49.65
CA PHE A 946 12.44 58.33 48.73
C PHE A 946 13.05 59.58 49.39
N LEU A 947 14.34 59.78 49.15
CA LEU A 947 15.12 60.90 49.71
C LEU A 947 15.43 62.00 48.68
N GLN A 948 15.17 61.75 47.40
CA GLN A 948 15.42 62.70 46.31
C GLN A 948 14.45 62.45 45.14
N ALA A 949 14.38 63.41 44.22
CA ALA A 949 13.67 63.24 42.95
C ALA A 949 14.47 62.31 42.01
N GLY A 950 13.77 61.53 41.19
CA GLY A 950 14.39 60.55 40.28
C GLY A 950 13.42 59.49 39.77
N VAL A 951 13.94 58.57 38.94
CA VAL A 951 13.20 57.40 38.44
C VAL A 951 13.65 56.17 39.22
N TYR A 952 12.69 55.47 39.84
CA TYR A 952 12.94 54.35 40.75
C TYR A 952 12.26 53.09 40.25
N ASN A 953 12.97 51.95 40.32
CA ASN A 953 12.39 50.64 40.04
C ASN A 953 11.88 50.00 41.33
N LEU A 954 10.57 49.92 41.47
CA LEU A 954 9.88 49.36 42.64
C LEU A 954 9.80 47.82 42.61
N ASN A 955 10.30 47.16 41.57
CA ASN A 955 10.28 45.70 41.42
C ASN A 955 11.37 45.01 42.26
N THR A 956 11.38 45.28 43.57
CA THR A 956 12.32 44.73 44.56
C THR A 956 11.73 43.76 45.59
N PRO A 957 10.40 43.66 45.85
CA PRO A 957 9.85 42.64 46.74
C PRO A 957 10.14 41.20 46.28
N ARG A 958 10.72 40.37 47.16
CA ARG A 958 10.91 38.94 46.93
C ARG A 958 9.77 38.16 47.56
N VAL A 959 8.97 37.48 46.75
CA VAL A 959 7.89 36.63 47.24
C VAL A 959 8.35 35.18 47.19
N PHE A 960 8.12 34.42 48.24
CA PHE A 960 8.37 33.00 48.36
C PHE A 960 7.04 32.32 48.65
N ALA A 961 6.77 31.19 48.02
CA ALA A 961 5.51 30.48 48.22
C ALA A 961 5.72 28.97 48.30
N LYS A 962 4.93 28.31 49.15
CA LYS A 962 4.85 26.86 49.24
C LYS A 962 3.44 26.40 49.63
N PRO A 963 2.98 25.21 49.23
CA PRO A 963 1.75 24.62 49.77
C PRO A 963 1.91 24.31 51.27
N VAL A 964 0.83 24.45 52.06
CA VAL A 964 0.83 24.30 53.54
C VAL A 964 1.29 22.89 53.99
N ASP A 965 1.06 21.85 53.18
CA ASP A 965 1.36 20.46 53.55
C ASP A 965 2.84 20.07 53.42
N GLN A 966 3.78 21.00 53.17
CA GLN A 966 5.21 20.68 52.98
C GLN A 966 6.23 21.68 53.60
N GLY A 967 7.43 21.16 53.88
CA GLY A 967 8.50 21.84 54.64
C GLY A 967 9.49 22.71 53.84
N ASN A 968 9.62 22.55 52.51
CA ASN A 968 10.62 23.30 51.72
C ASN A 968 10.05 24.59 51.13
N LEU A 969 10.72 25.72 51.40
CA LEU A 969 10.37 27.04 50.88
C LEU A 969 10.99 27.21 49.47
N CYS A 970 10.17 27.49 48.45
CA CYS A 970 10.67 27.77 47.10
C CYS A 970 10.59 29.27 46.79
N GLU A 971 11.62 29.80 46.14
CA GLU A 971 11.66 31.20 45.71
C GLU A 971 10.85 31.36 44.41
N THR A 972 9.72 32.06 44.50
CA THR A 972 9.00 32.60 43.35
C THR A 972 9.80 33.78 42.80
N ARG A 973 10.83 33.55 41.97
CA ARG A 973 11.44 34.62 41.16
C ARG A 973 10.49 35.00 40.02
N GLN A 974 9.35 35.60 40.33
CA GLN A 974 8.65 36.47 39.38
C GLN A 974 9.34 37.83 39.42
N GLN A 975 10.49 37.97 38.77
CA GLN A 975 10.79 39.27 38.18
C GLN A 975 9.73 39.47 37.12
N THR A 976 8.72 40.32 37.37
CA THR A 976 7.86 40.79 36.28
C THR A 976 8.78 41.24 35.15
N SER A 977 8.61 40.66 33.96
CA SER A 977 9.46 40.94 32.80
C SER A 977 9.42 42.42 32.34
N CYS A 978 8.60 43.24 32.99
CA CYS A 978 8.51 44.69 32.82
C CYS A 978 9.00 45.39 34.10
N PRO A 979 9.86 46.42 34.00
CA PRO A 979 10.32 47.20 35.15
C PRO A 979 9.16 48.01 35.76
N ALA A 980 9.03 48.02 37.08
CA ALA A 980 8.01 48.80 37.78
C ALA A 980 8.55 50.20 38.09
N LEU A 981 8.53 51.10 37.10
CA LEU A 981 9.18 52.42 37.18
C LEU A 981 8.22 53.48 37.74
N MET A 982 8.64 54.15 38.81
CA MET A 982 7.97 55.33 39.37
C MET A 982 8.85 56.56 39.21
N ILE A 983 8.25 57.69 38.83
CA ILE A 983 8.94 58.97 38.70
C ILE A 983 8.58 59.86 39.90
N ILE A 984 9.58 60.23 40.71
CA ILE A 984 9.43 61.23 41.76
C ILE A 984 9.94 62.57 41.24
N THR A 985 9.07 63.57 41.16
CA THR A 985 9.43 64.93 40.73
C THR A 985 9.50 65.85 41.94
N ASN A 986 10.50 66.75 41.98
CA ASN A 986 10.55 67.80 42.98
C ASN A 986 9.50 68.87 42.64
N ALA A 987 8.62 69.18 43.60
CA ALA A 987 7.53 70.16 43.45
C ALA A 987 8.01 71.61 43.56
#